data_AF-A0A7V3UH64-F1
#
_entry.id   AF-A0A7V3UH64-F1
#
_cell.length_a   1.000
_cell.length_b   1.000
_cell.length_c   1.000
_cell.angle_alpha   90.00
_cell.angle_beta   90.00
_cell.angle_gamma   90.00
#
_symmetry.space_group_name_H-M   'P 1'
#
loop_
_entity.id
_entity.type
_entity.pdbx_description
1 polymer ?
#
loop_
_entity_poly.entity_id
_entity_poly.type
_entity_poly.pdbx_seq_one_letter_code
_entity_poly.pdbx_strand_id
1 'polypeptide(L)'
;MKPHVQSFIETLTRSEHYRQILVHDHRIPSQEARYRDIFRSLHPVLWRALRKEGIPSFYSHQAEAIERIQRGQNVLGGTPTASGKTLIYNVPVFQAILNNPTTRALFIFPLKALEQDQLKVIRNLSGQLEDSQVAGGPRGLEDGDLFESFQRPSETWFSTPRRRRVSQPAQKPKEFITAAIYDGDTPGYQREKIRAQLPHILITTPDMLHLGILAYHYKWREFFKNLRYVVVDELHTYKGVFGSHILHVFKRFNRICRYYYSAPQFIAASATIANTGELAEQLFDRPFEVILESGAPSQGKRFLFLNPTFSSPYTEAARLMVRALQAGLKTIVFTKARKITELICTWVLQSNPELRDKISSYRAGFLPEERREIEQKLFRGELGGVISTSALEMGIDIGGLDCCILVGYPGSIVSTWQRSGRVGRGKSEALIVMIGLPDALDQYFMHHPEDFFSRDYEKAIVDPDNEIILKSHLLCAAAELPIHREEAPYQDPKTLQALSDLVKEGKLIQSETEPQWFSSSKNPHRLVDIRSIGEGYSILSAGDGKLIGSVSGGRVFGECHEDAIYLHRAQQYRVIQLDLGRKNIYVEPVSVDYFTKALGEKDTEILSCDQSKQVAHFIVREGRLKVTERIIGFEKRRIFGQDLLSTHSLDLPPQSFETRGFWIEIEDAVVKRVEQELLHFMGGIHAAEHAAIALFPLFAICDRNDIGGISYPRHPQVGKSAIFLYDGYPGGIGLTRRGYEMIEELLGRTLLAIKECPCEEGCPSCIHSPKCGNGNKPLDKRAAVLILETLLRGEAEKGRREEGEREEAERPRSRRRAERGSVSSPSPSPLPAPSRVLYFDIETQQSAEEVGGWQNKHLMRLSVAAVYDSLDDQFYLYTEAQVPQLVEKLKSADLVVGFNIKNFDYQVLRAYTSFDFGRLPTLDILDEIYKKFKFRLSLGDLCEKTLNRSKLGDGLQVVSWFKEGRLDKVIEHCRRDVELTRDLFRYGIEKGYILYQDKEKGLVRLSVEWRV
;
A
#
# COMPACT_ATOMS: atom_id res chain seq x y z
N MET A 1 -25.10 44.13 2.98
CA MET A 1 -24.08 43.90 4.04
C MET A 1 -23.46 42.53 3.79
N LYS A 2 -22.14 42.37 3.89
CA LYS A 2 -21.54 41.03 3.85
C LYS A 2 -22.08 40.22 5.03
N PRO A 3 -22.56 38.99 4.82
CA PRO A 3 -23.01 38.16 5.93
C PRO A 3 -21.84 37.88 6.86
N HIS A 4 -22.04 38.17 8.14
CA HIS A 4 -21.02 37.97 9.15
C HIS A 4 -21.20 36.57 9.73
N VAL A 5 -20.18 35.72 9.63
CA VAL A 5 -20.20 34.35 10.19
C VAL A 5 -20.65 34.35 11.66
N GLN A 6 -20.20 35.34 12.43
CA GLN A 6 -20.66 35.59 13.80
C GLN A 6 -22.19 35.71 13.94
N SER A 7 -22.86 36.45 13.04
CA SER A 7 -24.32 36.62 13.08
C SER A 7 -25.06 35.31 12.76
N PHE A 8 -24.50 34.50 11.84
CA PHE A 8 -25.03 33.17 11.57
C PHE A 8 -24.88 32.24 12.77
N ILE A 9 -23.72 32.26 13.44
CA ILE A 9 -23.48 31.48 14.67
C ILE A 9 -24.45 31.90 15.77
N GLU A 10 -24.64 33.20 16.00
CA GLU A 10 -25.61 33.71 16.98
C GLU A 10 -27.05 33.27 16.66
N THR A 11 -27.40 33.23 15.37
CA THR A 11 -28.71 32.74 14.92
C THR A 11 -28.86 31.23 15.16
N LEU A 12 -27.81 30.45 14.90
CA LEU A 12 -27.78 29.02 15.18
C LEU A 12 -27.89 28.73 16.68
N THR A 13 -27.11 29.41 17.52
CA THR A 13 -27.10 29.16 18.98
C THR A 13 -28.38 29.63 19.67
N ARG A 14 -29.12 30.59 19.09
CA ARG A 14 -30.45 31.00 19.56
C ARG A 14 -31.58 30.05 19.14
N SER A 15 -31.37 29.25 18.10
CA SER A 15 -32.37 28.29 17.61
C SER A 15 -32.50 27.13 18.61
N GLU A 16 -33.70 26.89 19.13
CA GLU A 16 -33.96 25.80 20.10
C GLU A 16 -33.48 24.44 19.59
N HIS A 17 -33.79 24.11 18.33
CA HIS A 17 -33.33 22.89 17.66
C HIS A 17 -31.80 22.70 17.72
N TYR A 18 -31.01 23.72 17.39
CA TYR A 18 -29.55 23.62 17.36
C TYR A 18 -28.94 23.66 18.77
N ARG A 19 -29.57 24.37 19.71
CA ARG A 19 -29.14 24.40 21.11
C ARG A 19 -29.25 23.02 21.78
N GLN A 20 -30.23 22.21 21.37
CA GLN A 20 -30.40 20.84 21.90
C GLN A 20 -29.34 19.86 21.39
N ILE A 21 -28.76 20.10 20.21
CA ILE A 21 -27.77 19.20 19.60
C ILE A 21 -26.34 19.76 19.65
N LEU A 22 -26.14 21.02 20.05
CA LEU A 22 -24.81 21.62 20.21
C LEU A 22 -24.13 21.08 21.47
N VAL A 23 -23.00 20.40 21.27
CA VAL A 23 -22.25 19.77 22.36
C VAL A 23 -21.04 20.59 22.78
N HIS A 24 -20.39 21.26 21.82
CA HIS A 24 -19.19 22.07 22.10
C HIS A 24 -19.06 23.24 21.12
N ASP A 25 -18.53 24.37 21.61
CA ASP A 25 -18.18 25.56 20.83
C ASP A 25 -16.76 26.00 21.19
N HIS A 26 -15.83 25.76 20.27
CA HIS A 26 -14.42 26.10 20.42
C HIS A 26 -14.03 27.29 19.54
N ARG A 27 -13.24 28.22 20.08
CA ARG A 27 -12.73 29.38 19.33
C ARG A 27 -11.21 29.30 19.17
N ILE A 28 -10.76 29.36 17.91
CA ILE A 28 -9.35 29.43 17.54
C ILE A 28 -9.03 30.91 17.21
N PRO A 29 -8.03 31.53 17.87
CA PRO A 29 -7.70 32.93 17.65
C PRO A 29 -7.05 33.16 16.27
N SER A 30 -7.13 34.40 15.78
CA SER A 30 -6.39 34.84 14.60
C SER A 30 -4.91 35.02 14.90
N GLN A 31 -4.06 34.85 13.88
CA GLN A 31 -2.62 35.09 13.93
C GLN A 31 -2.20 36.04 12.81
N GLU A 32 -1.38 37.04 13.15
CA GLU A 32 -0.80 37.96 12.17
C GLU A 32 0.35 37.32 11.39
N ALA A 33 0.60 37.84 10.18
CA ALA A 33 1.68 37.38 9.33
C ALA A 33 3.05 37.78 9.90
N ARG A 34 4.00 36.83 9.90
CA ARG A 34 5.41 37.05 10.22
C ARG A 34 6.23 36.93 8.94
N TYR A 35 7.00 37.96 8.62
CA TYR A 35 7.82 38.03 7.39
C TYR A 35 9.32 37.96 7.69
N ARG A 36 10.11 37.52 6.70
CA ARG A 36 11.58 37.61 6.70
C ARG A 36 12.07 37.87 5.28
N ASP A 37 13.05 38.77 5.15
CA ASP A 37 13.58 39.18 3.85
C ASP A 37 14.76 38.33 3.39
N ILE A 38 14.69 37.84 2.16
CA ILE A 38 15.75 37.04 1.50
C ILE A 38 16.05 37.52 0.07
N PHE A 39 15.52 38.67 -0.36
CA PHE A 39 15.58 39.09 -1.77
C PHE A 39 17.02 39.27 -2.31
N ARG A 40 18.00 39.56 -1.44
CA ARG A 40 19.41 39.71 -1.83
C ARG A 40 20.09 38.38 -2.22
N SER A 41 19.54 37.24 -1.79
CA SER A 41 20.07 35.91 -2.15
C SER A 41 19.42 35.33 -3.42
N LEU A 42 18.45 36.02 -4.01
CA LEU A 42 17.71 35.56 -5.20
C LEU A 42 18.21 36.22 -6.48
N HIS A 43 18.10 35.51 -7.59
CA HIS A 43 18.40 36.02 -8.92
C HIS A 43 17.51 37.24 -9.21
N PRO A 44 18.05 38.38 -9.69
CA PRO A 44 17.26 39.60 -9.88
C PRO A 44 16.05 39.45 -10.79
N VAL A 45 16.13 38.57 -11.80
CA VAL A 45 15.00 38.25 -12.70
C VAL A 45 13.91 37.46 -11.98
N LEU A 46 14.30 36.50 -11.12
CA LEU A 46 13.36 35.71 -10.32
C LEU A 46 12.62 36.60 -9.31
N TRP A 47 13.36 37.49 -8.63
CA TRP A 47 12.77 38.45 -7.71
C TRP A 47 11.74 39.37 -8.39
N ARG A 48 12.07 39.91 -9.57
CA ARG A 48 11.15 40.73 -10.36
C ARG A 48 9.89 39.95 -10.78
N ALA A 49 10.05 38.70 -11.21
CA ALA A 49 8.91 37.84 -11.56
C ALA A 49 8.00 37.55 -10.36
N LEU A 50 8.57 37.24 -9.19
CA LEU A 50 7.81 36.99 -7.96
C LEU A 50 7.01 38.23 -7.52
N ARG A 51 7.58 39.43 -7.62
CA ARG A 51 6.85 40.67 -7.31
C ARG A 51 5.68 40.92 -8.26
N LYS A 52 5.82 40.60 -9.55
CA LYS A 52 4.72 40.71 -10.53
C LYS A 52 3.59 39.73 -10.25
N GLU A 53 3.91 38.53 -9.75
CA GLU A 53 2.94 37.55 -9.27
C GLU A 53 2.29 37.93 -7.92
N GLY A 54 2.60 39.11 -7.36
CA GLY A 54 2.01 39.60 -6.11
C GLY A 54 2.65 39.01 -4.86
N ILE A 55 3.91 38.56 -4.93
CA ILE A 55 4.69 38.07 -3.79
C ILE A 55 5.79 39.10 -3.45
N PRO A 56 5.46 40.17 -2.68
CA PRO A 56 6.42 41.22 -2.34
C PRO A 56 7.34 40.88 -1.17
N SER A 57 7.05 39.82 -0.41
CA SER A 57 7.81 39.36 0.74
C SER A 57 7.56 37.87 0.99
N PHE A 58 8.44 37.23 1.77
CA PHE A 58 8.30 35.84 2.18
C PHE A 58 7.88 35.74 3.63
N TYR A 59 6.99 34.80 3.93
CA TYR A 59 6.72 34.43 5.32
C TYR A 59 7.98 33.85 5.97
N SER A 60 8.10 33.99 7.29
CA SER A 60 9.30 33.59 8.04
C SER A 60 9.73 32.15 7.76
N HIS A 61 8.78 31.22 7.68
CA HIS A 61 9.01 29.81 7.40
C HIS A 61 9.42 29.54 5.94
N GLN A 62 8.90 30.32 4.98
CA GLN A 62 9.29 30.21 3.57
C GLN A 62 10.73 30.67 3.38
N ALA A 63 11.06 31.84 3.95
CA ALA A 63 12.40 32.40 3.90
C ALA A 63 13.44 31.45 4.50
N GLU A 64 13.17 30.95 5.72
CA GLU A 64 14.04 29.99 6.39
C GLU A 64 14.23 28.70 5.56
N ALA A 65 13.15 28.16 5.00
CA ALA A 65 13.23 26.97 4.18
C ALA A 65 14.09 27.20 2.93
N ILE A 66 13.89 28.31 2.23
CA ILE A 66 14.65 28.67 1.02
C ILE A 66 16.14 28.83 1.34
N GLU A 67 16.50 29.52 2.42
CA GLU A 67 17.89 29.69 2.85
C GLU A 67 18.57 28.37 3.17
N ARG A 68 17.90 27.48 3.92
CA ARG A 68 18.41 26.14 4.24
C ARG A 68 18.59 25.28 2.98
N ILE A 69 17.64 25.36 2.05
CA ILE A 69 17.75 24.66 0.76
C ILE A 69 18.94 25.18 -0.05
N GLN A 70 19.17 26.50 -0.08
CA GLN A 70 20.33 27.10 -0.75
C GLN A 70 21.67 26.66 -0.14
N ARG A 71 21.70 26.31 1.15
CA ARG A 71 22.87 25.73 1.84
C ARG A 71 23.08 24.24 1.57
N GLY A 72 22.22 23.60 0.77
CA GLY A 72 22.32 22.19 0.40
C GLY A 72 21.67 21.21 1.39
N GLN A 73 20.89 21.70 2.36
CA GLN A 73 20.21 20.86 3.35
C GLN A 73 18.89 20.30 2.80
N ASN A 74 18.57 19.02 3.05
CA ASN A 74 17.21 18.54 2.77
C ASN A 74 16.25 19.22 3.74
N VAL A 75 15.13 19.74 3.24
CA VAL A 75 14.18 20.51 4.07
C VAL A 75 12.79 19.91 3.97
N LEU A 76 12.12 19.83 5.11
CA LEU A 76 10.72 19.49 5.21
C LEU A 76 9.92 20.67 5.77
N GLY A 77 8.94 21.15 5.01
CA GLY A 77 7.95 22.12 5.48
C GLY A 77 6.68 21.44 6.00
N GLY A 78 6.56 21.27 7.31
CA GLY A 78 5.43 20.62 8.00
C GLY A 78 4.35 21.61 8.47
N THR A 79 4.05 22.62 7.66
CA THR A 79 3.15 23.73 8.02
C THR A 79 1.70 23.47 7.56
N PRO A 80 0.70 24.14 8.15
CA PRO A 80 -0.72 23.98 7.78
C PRO A 80 -1.02 24.24 6.29
N THR A 81 -2.23 23.86 5.83
CA THR A 81 -2.70 24.19 4.48
C THR A 81 -2.78 25.71 4.28
N ALA A 82 -2.61 26.16 3.03
CA ALA A 82 -2.59 27.59 2.66
C ALA A 82 -1.46 28.45 3.29
N SER A 83 -0.44 27.86 3.92
CA SER A 83 0.75 28.58 4.38
C SER A 83 1.73 28.99 3.26
N GLY A 84 1.41 28.68 2.00
CA GLY A 84 2.27 28.94 0.85
C GLY A 84 3.47 27.98 0.73
N LYS A 85 3.31 26.71 1.09
CA LYS A 85 4.35 25.67 0.97
C LYS A 85 4.95 25.55 -0.43
N THR A 86 4.17 25.83 -1.47
CA THR A 86 4.62 25.76 -2.88
C THR A 86 5.85 26.63 -3.16
N LEU A 87 5.98 27.78 -2.49
CA LEU A 87 7.15 28.65 -2.68
C LEU A 87 8.44 28.07 -2.08
N ILE A 88 8.32 27.20 -1.07
CA ILE A 88 9.48 26.56 -0.42
C ILE A 88 10.30 25.77 -1.43
N TYR A 89 9.65 25.08 -2.37
CA TYR A 89 10.33 24.28 -3.38
C TYR A 89 10.42 24.96 -4.77
N ASN A 90 9.45 25.79 -5.17
CA ASN A 90 9.51 26.44 -6.49
C ASN A 90 10.66 27.45 -6.59
N VAL A 91 10.83 28.31 -5.59
CA VAL A 91 11.86 29.35 -5.61
C VAL A 91 13.27 28.78 -5.75
N PRO A 92 13.72 27.81 -4.93
CA PRO A 92 15.06 27.26 -5.08
C PRO A 92 15.26 26.47 -6.38
N VAL A 93 14.23 25.77 -6.87
CA VAL A 93 14.30 25.06 -8.16
C VAL A 93 14.46 26.04 -9.32
N PHE A 94 13.64 27.09 -9.37
CA PHE A 94 13.74 28.14 -10.40
C PHE A 94 15.09 28.86 -10.34
N GLN A 95 15.55 29.20 -9.13
CA GLN A 95 16.86 29.80 -8.90
C GLN A 95 17.99 28.92 -9.46
N ALA A 96 17.94 27.60 -9.23
CA ALA A 96 18.97 26.68 -9.71
C ALA A 96 18.94 26.48 -11.22
N ILE A 97 17.76 26.47 -11.85
CA ILE A 97 17.61 26.39 -13.30
C ILE A 97 18.12 27.68 -13.96
N LEU A 98 17.84 28.84 -13.38
CA LEU A 98 18.37 30.13 -13.85
C LEU A 98 19.90 30.18 -13.77
N ASN A 99 20.48 29.64 -12.70
CA ASN A 99 21.94 29.59 -12.52
C ASN A 99 22.59 28.53 -13.44
N ASN A 100 21.91 27.42 -13.72
CA ASN A 100 22.38 26.39 -14.63
C ASN A 100 21.19 25.75 -15.40
N PRO A 101 21.01 26.06 -16.70
CA PRO A 101 19.91 25.55 -17.52
C PRO A 101 19.90 24.03 -17.73
N THR A 102 21.02 23.33 -17.49
CA THR A 102 21.02 21.86 -17.55
C THR A 102 20.34 21.22 -16.34
N THR A 103 20.13 21.97 -15.26
CA THR A 103 19.49 21.48 -14.02
C THR A 103 18.13 20.84 -14.31
N ARG A 104 17.89 19.69 -13.69
CA ARG A 104 16.60 19.00 -13.71
C ARG A 104 16.04 18.85 -12.29
N ALA A 105 14.72 18.89 -12.18
CA ALA A 105 14.00 18.63 -10.93
C ALA A 105 12.85 17.65 -11.16
N LEU A 106 12.63 16.76 -10.19
CA LEU A 106 11.53 15.81 -10.17
C LEU A 106 10.52 16.21 -9.09
N PHE A 107 9.27 16.39 -9.45
CA PHE A 107 8.19 16.73 -8.53
C PHE A 107 7.24 15.55 -8.41
N ILE A 108 7.05 15.05 -7.20
CA ILE A 108 6.27 13.85 -6.91
C ILE A 108 5.03 14.25 -6.12
N PHE A 109 3.85 13.95 -6.67
CA PHE A 109 2.57 14.24 -6.04
C PHE A 109 1.73 12.97 -5.85
N PRO A 110 0.99 12.83 -4.74
CA PRO A 110 0.13 11.65 -4.51
C PRO A 110 -1.08 11.60 -5.43
N LEU A 111 -1.53 12.75 -5.95
CA LEU A 111 -2.76 12.92 -6.71
C LEU A 111 -2.54 13.73 -7.99
N LYS A 112 -3.08 13.22 -9.11
CA LYS A 112 -3.00 13.85 -10.44
C LYS A 112 -3.58 15.26 -10.53
N ALA A 113 -4.58 15.58 -9.70
CA ALA A 113 -5.16 16.93 -9.68
C ALA A 113 -4.13 17.98 -9.24
N LEU A 114 -3.29 17.64 -8.26
CA LEU A 114 -2.23 18.52 -7.74
C LEU A 114 -1.16 18.80 -8.79
N GLU A 115 -0.84 17.80 -9.62
CA GLU A 115 0.14 17.94 -10.70
C GLU A 115 -0.26 19.04 -11.70
N GLN A 116 -1.55 19.10 -12.05
CA GLN A 116 -2.07 20.07 -13.01
C GLN A 116 -2.06 21.49 -12.44
N ASP A 117 -2.45 21.65 -11.17
CA ASP A 117 -2.41 22.95 -10.51
C ASP A 117 -0.97 23.44 -10.36
N GLN A 118 -0.06 22.55 -9.99
CA GLN A 118 1.36 22.87 -9.92
C GLN A 118 1.94 23.26 -11.29
N LEU A 119 1.56 22.55 -12.36
CA LEU A 119 1.99 22.90 -13.71
C LEU A 119 1.53 24.31 -14.12
N LYS A 120 0.31 24.72 -13.73
CA LYS A 120 -0.18 26.09 -13.97
C LYS A 120 0.68 27.12 -13.22
N VAL A 121 0.96 26.89 -11.94
CA VAL A 121 1.81 27.78 -11.13
C VAL A 121 3.19 27.95 -11.74
N ILE A 122 3.82 26.85 -12.17
CA ILE A 122 5.14 26.85 -12.80
C ILE A 122 5.11 27.63 -14.12
N ARG A 123 4.09 27.40 -14.97
CA ARG A 123 3.95 28.11 -16.25
C ARG A 123 3.73 29.60 -16.09
N ASN A 124 2.88 30.01 -15.14
CA ASN A 124 2.64 31.42 -14.84
C ASN A 124 3.95 32.11 -14.43
N LEU A 125 4.68 31.53 -13.47
CA LEU A 125 5.95 32.09 -13.02
C LEU A 125 7.00 32.11 -14.14
N SER A 126 7.04 31.07 -14.99
CA SER A 126 7.93 31.06 -16.17
C SER A 126 7.58 32.16 -17.19
N GLY A 127 6.30 32.42 -17.43
CA GLY A 127 5.87 33.52 -18.31
C GLY A 127 6.33 34.89 -17.80
N GLN A 128 6.26 35.11 -16.48
CA GLN A 128 6.73 36.37 -15.88
C GLN A 128 8.26 36.55 -15.96
N LEU A 129 9.03 35.45 -15.99
CA LEU A 129 10.48 35.52 -16.18
C LEU A 129 10.82 36.08 -17.57
N GLU A 130 10.11 35.64 -18.61
CA GLU A 130 10.28 36.12 -19.99
C GLU A 130 10.04 37.64 -20.08
N ASP A 131 8.91 38.10 -19.55
CA ASP A 131 8.56 39.53 -19.51
C ASP A 131 9.57 40.36 -18.73
N SER A 132 10.22 39.76 -17.72
CA SER A 132 11.18 40.45 -16.85
C SER A 132 12.59 40.54 -17.45
N GLN A 133 12.96 39.66 -18.40
CA GLN A 133 14.19 39.81 -19.18
C GLN A 133 14.03 40.85 -20.31
N VAL A 134 12.89 40.86 -21.00
CA VAL A 134 12.63 41.81 -22.12
C VAL A 134 12.61 43.27 -21.64
N ALA A 135 12.15 43.54 -20.41
CA ALA A 135 12.15 44.87 -19.83
C ALA A 135 13.55 45.37 -19.38
N GLY A 136 14.60 44.54 -19.46
CA GLY A 136 15.94 44.80 -18.94
C GLY A 136 17.04 44.98 -19.99
N GLY A 137 16.75 45.56 -21.16
CA GLY A 137 17.80 45.98 -22.11
C GLY A 137 18.78 46.98 -21.47
N PRO A 138 20.06 47.03 -21.88
CA PRO A 138 21.12 47.69 -21.14
C PRO A 138 20.93 49.21 -21.16
N ARG A 139 20.47 49.77 -20.04
CA ARG A 139 20.86 51.11 -19.61
C ARG A 139 21.47 50.96 -18.23
N GLY A 140 22.72 51.39 -18.11
CA GLY A 140 23.48 51.33 -16.87
C GLY A 140 22.68 51.96 -15.73
N LEU A 141 22.55 51.21 -14.66
CA LEU A 141 22.19 51.74 -13.36
C LEU A 141 23.51 51.79 -12.59
N GLU A 142 24.09 52.99 -12.49
CA GLU A 142 25.12 53.27 -11.51
C GLU A 142 24.49 53.22 -10.11
N ASP A 143 25.25 52.70 -9.15
CA ASP A 143 24.91 52.61 -7.74
C ASP A 143 24.66 54.03 -7.17
N GLY A 144 23.40 54.45 -7.08
CA GLY A 144 23.06 55.77 -6.51
C GLY A 144 21.58 56.03 -6.25
N ASP A 145 20.68 55.70 -7.18
CA ASP A 145 19.30 56.24 -7.16
C ASP A 145 18.19 55.22 -6.84
N LEU A 146 18.32 54.47 -5.73
CA LEU A 146 17.25 53.57 -5.25
C LEU A 146 16.51 54.06 -3.99
N PHE A 147 16.79 55.27 -3.52
CA PHE A 147 16.11 55.87 -2.38
C PHE A 147 15.83 57.35 -2.64
N GLU A 148 14.80 57.64 -3.45
CA GLU A 148 13.93 58.83 -3.35
C GLU A 148 13.19 59.05 -4.67
N SER A 149 12.03 58.44 -4.81
CA SER A 149 10.90 59.01 -5.56
C SER A 149 9.80 57.99 -5.56
N PHE A 150 8.74 58.22 -4.78
CA PHE A 150 7.34 57.92 -5.12
C PHE A 150 6.47 58.39 -3.94
N GLN A 151 6.46 59.71 -3.73
CA GLN A 151 5.33 60.40 -3.12
C GLN A 151 4.82 61.42 -4.13
N ARG A 152 3.74 61.05 -4.83
CA ARG A 152 2.57 61.89 -5.17
C ARG A 152 1.68 61.17 -6.18
N PRO A 153 0.35 61.15 -5.97
CA PRO A 153 -0.60 60.75 -6.99
C PRO A 153 -0.90 61.95 -7.89
N SER A 154 -0.86 61.77 -9.21
CA SER A 154 -1.45 62.74 -10.13
C SER A 154 -2.36 62.04 -11.11
N GLU A 155 -3.59 62.55 -11.14
CA GLU A 155 -4.73 62.18 -11.96
C GLU A 155 -4.51 62.46 -13.45
N THR A 156 -5.47 61.97 -14.22
CA THR A 156 -5.82 62.31 -15.62
C THR A 156 -4.93 61.76 -16.72
N TRP A 157 -5.46 60.79 -17.50
CA TRP A 157 -5.22 60.69 -18.94
C TRP A 157 -6.41 60.00 -19.65
N PHE A 158 -7.34 60.81 -20.17
CA PHE A 158 -8.14 60.43 -21.34
C PHE A 158 -7.30 60.71 -22.60
N SER A 159 -7.00 59.69 -23.41
CA SER A 159 -6.81 59.88 -24.86
C SER A 159 -6.99 58.57 -25.64
N THR A 160 -7.50 58.73 -26.86
CA THR A 160 -8.14 57.80 -27.79
C THR A 160 -7.22 56.71 -28.39
N PRO A 161 -7.76 55.56 -28.86
CA PRO A 161 -6.95 54.43 -29.32
C PRO A 161 -6.47 54.62 -30.77
N ARG A 162 -5.15 54.62 -31.00
CA ARG A 162 -4.57 54.44 -32.33
C ARG A 162 -4.63 52.97 -32.74
N ARG A 163 -5.41 52.68 -33.80
CA ARG A 163 -5.47 51.38 -34.48
C ARG A 163 -4.06 50.92 -34.88
N ARG A 164 -3.58 49.82 -34.28
CA ARG A 164 -2.44 49.05 -34.81
C ARG A 164 -2.95 47.94 -35.73
N ARG A 165 -2.35 47.87 -36.92
CA ARG A 165 -2.56 46.85 -37.94
C ARG A 165 -2.43 45.45 -37.35
N VAL A 166 -3.36 44.58 -37.74
CA VAL A 166 -3.33 43.13 -37.50
C VAL A 166 -2.15 42.54 -38.29
N SER A 167 -1.06 42.23 -37.59
CA SER A 167 -0.02 41.34 -38.08
C SER A 167 -0.30 39.92 -37.57
N GLN A 168 -0.07 38.94 -38.45
CA GLN A 168 -0.20 37.48 -38.35
C GLN A 168 -0.06 36.85 -36.95
N PRO A 169 -0.69 35.69 -36.70
CA PRO A 169 -0.69 35.05 -35.38
C PRO A 169 0.74 34.80 -34.91
N ALA A 170 1.13 35.47 -33.83
CA ALA A 170 2.41 35.28 -33.18
C ALA A 170 2.61 33.79 -32.85
N GLN A 171 3.75 33.24 -33.29
CA GLN A 171 4.25 31.96 -32.77
C GLN A 171 4.20 32.02 -31.24
N LYS A 172 3.65 30.97 -30.61
CA LYS A 172 3.62 30.85 -29.15
C LYS A 172 5.03 31.13 -28.59
N PRO A 173 5.18 32.00 -27.58
CA PRO A 173 6.47 32.27 -26.97
C PRO A 173 7.08 30.97 -26.41
N LYS A 174 8.40 30.88 -26.51
CA LYS A 174 9.19 29.68 -26.20
C LYS A 174 9.45 29.67 -24.69
N GLU A 175 8.72 28.83 -23.94
CA GLU A 175 8.81 28.74 -22.47
C GLU A 175 10.28 28.73 -21.97
N PHE A 176 10.67 29.72 -21.17
CA PHE A 176 12.02 29.87 -20.60
C PHE A 176 12.39 28.72 -19.64
N ILE A 177 11.46 28.34 -18.75
CA ILE A 177 11.55 27.12 -17.91
C ILE A 177 10.41 26.19 -18.29
N THR A 178 10.74 25.13 -19.02
CA THR A 178 9.79 24.09 -19.42
C THR A 178 9.46 23.10 -18.29
N ALA A 179 8.18 22.74 -18.20
CA ALA A 179 7.70 21.70 -17.29
C ALA A 179 6.68 20.78 -17.98
N ALA A 180 6.68 19.49 -17.62
CA ALA A 180 5.73 18.52 -18.14
C ALA A 180 5.28 17.51 -17.08
N ILE A 181 4.03 17.07 -17.20
CA ILE A 181 3.46 15.99 -16.39
C ILE A 181 3.73 14.66 -17.10
N TYR A 182 4.17 13.66 -16.34
CA TYR A 182 4.40 12.29 -16.76
C TYR A 182 3.71 11.35 -15.77
N ASP A 183 2.44 11.06 -16.05
CA ASP A 183 1.57 10.30 -15.18
C ASP A 183 0.87 9.14 -15.96
N GLY A 184 -0.04 8.44 -15.28
CA GLY A 184 -0.83 7.36 -15.87
C GLY A 184 -1.71 7.81 -17.04
N ASP A 185 -2.15 9.07 -17.06
CA ASP A 185 -3.05 9.62 -18.09
C ASP A 185 -2.29 10.23 -19.27
N THR A 186 -0.97 10.38 -19.16
CA THR A 186 -0.11 10.92 -20.23
C THR A 186 -0.11 9.95 -21.45
N PRO A 187 -0.62 10.34 -22.63
CA PRO A 187 -0.70 9.48 -23.80
C PRO A 187 0.67 9.01 -24.32
N GLY A 188 0.71 7.88 -25.02
CA GLY A 188 1.95 7.27 -25.54
C GLY A 188 2.83 8.23 -26.36
N TYR A 189 2.23 8.96 -27.31
CA TYR A 189 2.96 9.94 -28.13
C TYR A 189 3.56 11.08 -27.29
N GLN A 190 2.86 11.51 -26.23
CA GLN A 190 3.32 12.60 -25.36
C GLN A 190 4.47 12.11 -24.47
N ARG A 191 4.42 10.85 -24.01
CA ARG A 191 5.53 10.23 -23.27
C ARG A 191 6.81 10.16 -24.10
N GLU A 192 6.70 9.84 -25.39
CA GLU A 192 7.84 9.85 -26.32
C GLU A 192 8.40 11.26 -26.51
N LYS A 193 7.52 12.24 -26.72
CA LYS A 193 7.93 13.65 -26.85
C LYS A 193 8.67 14.17 -25.61
N ILE A 194 8.17 13.88 -24.41
CA ILE A 194 8.81 14.28 -23.14
C ILE A 194 10.21 13.67 -23.01
N ARG A 195 10.40 12.41 -23.41
CA ARG A 195 11.73 11.77 -23.37
C ARG A 195 12.68 12.30 -24.44
N ALA A 196 12.18 12.59 -25.63
CA ALA A 196 12.98 13.19 -26.71
C ALA A 196 13.42 14.62 -26.37
N GLN A 197 12.56 15.38 -25.67
CA GLN A 197 12.83 16.74 -25.23
C GLN A 197 12.54 16.88 -23.74
N LEU A 198 13.56 16.57 -22.93
CA LEU A 198 13.44 16.57 -21.47
C LEU A 198 13.09 17.98 -20.94
N PRO A 199 12.02 18.13 -20.14
CA PRO A 199 11.69 19.39 -19.48
C PRO A 199 12.68 19.67 -18.35
N HIS A 200 12.77 20.92 -17.89
CA HIS A 200 13.53 21.26 -16.69
C HIS A 200 12.90 20.65 -15.43
N ILE A 201 11.56 20.68 -15.38
CA ILE A 201 10.78 20.12 -14.27
C ILE A 201 9.88 18.99 -14.78
N LEU A 202 10.07 17.79 -14.24
CA LEU A 202 9.21 16.65 -14.50
C LEU A 202 8.28 16.44 -13.31
N ILE A 203 6.97 16.45 -13.54
CA ILE A 203 5.94 16.23 -12.52
C ILE A 203 5.38 14.81 -12.71
N THR A 204 5.33 14.00 -11.65
CA THR A 204 4.91 12.60 -11.71
C THR A 204 4.19 12.16 -10.44
N THR A 205 3.54 10.99 -10.49
CA THR A 205 3.08 10.26 -9.31
C THR A 205 4.10 9.21 -8.85
N PRO A 206 4.02 8.72 -7.61
CA PRO A 206 4.78 7.57 -7.16
C PRO A 206 4.53 6.31 -8.02
N ASP A 207 3.30 6.12 -8.50
CA ASP A 207 2.93 5.01 -9.39
C ASP A 207 3.76 5.04 -10.68
N MET A 208 3.90 6.22 -11.29
CA MET A 208 4.69 6.38 -12.52
C MET A 208 6.20 6.47 -12.28
N LEU A 209 6.63 6.90 -11.09
CA LEU A 209 8.00 6.74 -10.66
C LEU A 209 8.40 5.26 -10.67
N HIS A 210 7.58 4.40 -10.06
CA HIS A 210 7.78 2.94 -10.04
C HIS A 210 7.67 2.31 -11.42
N LEU A 211 6.57 2.52 -12.15
CA LEU A 211 6.26 1.79 -13.39
C LEU A 211 6.93 2.35 -14.65
N GLY A 212 7.15 3.67 -14.72
CA GLY A 212 7.50 4.36 -15.96
C GLY A 212 8.89 4.99 -15.97
N ILE A 213 9.42 5.36 -14.81
CA ILE A 213 10.72 6.01 -14.68
C ILE A 213 11.78 5.02 -14.22
N LEU A 214 11.60 4.37 -13.06
CA LEU A 214 12.57 3.43 -12.52
C LEU A 214 12.69 2.17 -13.38
N ALA A 215 11.58 1.53 -13.72
CA ALA A 215 11.57 0.33 -14.59
C ALA A 215 12.24 0.54 -15.96
N TYR A 216 12.33 1.79 -16.41
CA TYR A 216 12.91 2.16 -17.71
C TYR A 216 13.99 3.25 -17.55
N HIS A 217 14.74 3.24 -16.44
CA HIS A 217 15.69 4.31 -16.09
C HIS A 217 16.72 4.61 -17.19
N TYR A 218 17.09 3.61 -18.00
CA TYR A 218 17.97 3.78 -19.17
C TYR A 218 17.42 4.79 -20.19
N LYS A 219 16.10 4.90 -20.35
CA LYS A 219 15.45 5.92 -21.21
C LYS A 219 15.47 7.33 -20.60
N TRP A 220 15.82 7.43 -19.32
CA TRP A 220 15.88 8.66 -18.53
C TRP A 220 17.31 9.03 -18.13
N ARG A 221 18.33 8.40 -18.72
CA ARG A 221 19.75 8.60 -18.39
C ARG A 221 20.15 10.08 -18.30
N GLU A 222 19.80 10.88 -19.32
CA GLU A 222 20.15 12.30 -19.36
C GLU A 222 19.38 13.14 -18.32
N PHE A 223 18.18 12.69 -17.92
CA PHE A 223 17.43 13.33 -16.85
C PHE A 223 18.11 13.08 -15.49
N PHE A 224 18.45 11.82 -15.18
CA PHE A 224 19.09 11.45 -13.92
C PHE A 224 20.46 12.11 -13.74
N LYS A 225 21.31 12.15 -14.78
CA LYS A 225 22.62 12.81 -14.72
C LYS A 225 22.55 14.27 -14.27
N ASN A 226 21.47 14.97 -14.61
CA ASN A 226 21.29 16.38 -14.33
C ASN A 226 20.29 16.65 -13.19
N LEU A 227 19.83 15.60 -12.50
CA LEU A 227 18.82 15.71 -11.46
C LEU A 227 19.43 16.30 -10.18
N ARG A 228 19.00 17.51 -9.84
CA ARG A 228 19.49 18.24 -8.66
C ARG A 228 18.49 18.27 -7.51
N TYR A 229 17.19 18.33 -7.82
CA TYR A 229 16.14 18.44 -6.81
C TYR A 229 15.08 17.37 -6.97
N VAL A 230 14.63 16.81 -5.86
CA VAL A 230 13.45 15.96 -5.76
C VAL A 230 12.49 16.63 -4.78
N VAL A 231 11.35 17.05 -5.30
CA VAL A 231 10.27 17.66 -4.53
C VAL A 231 9.23 16.60 -4.25
N VAL A 232 8.84 16.47 -2.98
CA VAL A 232 7.79 15.53 -2.55
C VAL A 232 6.74 16.31 -1.78
N ASP A 233 5.54 16.40 -2.34
CA ASP A 233 4.43 17.09 -1.68
C ASP A 233 3.53 16.12 -0.93
N GLU A 234 2.85 16.63 0.09
CA GLU A 234 1.89 15.92 0.93
C GLU A 234 2.44 14.60 1.54
N LEU A 235 3.65 14.67 2.11
CA LEU A 235 4.38 13.50 2.64
C LEU A 235 3.55 12.63 3.60
N HIS A 236 2.72 13.23 4.46
CA HIS A 236 1.80 12.52 5.38
C HIS A 236 0.82 11.55 4.72
N THR A 237 0.67 11.58 3.38
CA THR A 237 -0.10 10.58 2.64
C THR A 237 0.63 9.26 2.45
N TYR A 238 1.96 9.25 2.55
CA TYR A 238 2.82 8.08 2.38
C TYR A 238 2.95 7.32 3.70
N LYS A 239 1.85 6.66 4.10
CA LYS A 239 1.73 5.90 5.34
C LYS A 239 1.08 4.53 5.12
N GLY A 240 1.15 3.66 6.12
CA GLY A 240 0.65 2.29 6.09
C GLY A 240 1.28 1.50 4.94
N VAL A 241 0.49 0.64 4.31
CA VAL A 241 0.88 -0.15 3.13
C VAL A 241 1.54 0.71 2.05
N PHE A 242 0.86 1.79 1.65
CA PHE A 242 1.35 2.66 0.59
C PHE A 242 2.71 3.27 0.96
N GLY A 243 2.83 3.81 2.18
CA GLY A 243 4.10 4.34 2.70
C GLY A 243 5.23 3.31 2.72
N SER A 244 4.96 2.07 3.13
CA SER A 244 5.93 0.97 3.09
C SER A 244 6.40 0.68 1.67
N HIS A 245 5.51 0.66 0.67
CA HIS A 245 5.92 0.57 -0.74
C HIS A 245 6.78 1.76 -1.16
N ILE A 246 6.36 2.98 -0.82
CA ILE A 246 7.06 4.22 -1.21
C ILE A 246 8.48 4.28 -0.64
N LEU A 247 8.69 3.80 0.59
CA LEU A 247 10.00 3.65 1.19
C LEU A 247 10.93 2.84 0.28
N HIS A 248 10.47 1.68 -0.20
CA HIS A 248 11.26 0.82 -1.10
C HIS A 248 11.39 1.41 -2.52
N VAL A 249 10.41 2.18 -3.00
CA VAL A 249 10.55 2.96 -4.24
C VAL A 249 11.68 3.99 -4.11
N PHE A 250 11.76 4.72 -2.99
CA PHE A 250 12.82 5.71 -2.79
C PHE A 250 14.20 5.08 -2.55
N LYS A 251 14.29 3.91 -1.90
CA LYS A 251 15.54 3.12 -1.84
C LYS A 251 16.06 2.80 -3.25
N ARG A 252 15.19 2.27 -4.12
CA ARG A 252 15.50 1.99 -5.54
C ARG A 252 15.86 3.26 -6.31
N PHE A 253 15.10 4.34 -6.11
CA PHE A 253 15.37 5.63 -6.75
C PHE A 253 16.73 6.21 -6.36
N ASN A 254 17.09 6.20 -5.08
CA ASN A 254 18.40 6.63 -4.60
C ASN A 254 19.53 5.81 -5.21
N ARG A 255 19.33 4.49 -5.35
CA ARG A 255 20.26 3.58 -6.02
C ARG A 255 20.47 3.94 -7.50
N ILE A 256 19.39 4.19 -8.25
CA ILE A 256 19.47 4.65 -9.64
C ILE A 256 20.14 6.01 -9.77
N CYS A 257 19.86 6.94 -8.84
CA CYS A 257 20.53 8.24 -8.83
C CYS A 257 22.05 8.09 -8.68
N ARG A 258 22.51 7.24 -7.74
CA ARG A 258 23.93 6.92 -7.53
C ARG A 258 24.57 6.29 -8.77
N TYR A 259 23.87 5.37 -9.43
CA TYR A 259 24.34 4.75 -10.69
C TYR A 259 24.59 5.78 -11.80
N TYR A 260 23.77 6.83 -11.87
CA TYR A 260 23.96 7.95 -12.82
C TYR A 260 24.77 9.12 -12.25
N TYR A 261 25.52 8.90 -11.16
CA TYR A 261 26.38 9.91 -10.50
C TYR A 261 25.64 11.17 -10.07
N SER A 262 24.37 11.02 -9.66
CA SER A 262 23.53 12.10 -9.16
C SER A 262 23.20 11.88 -7.68
N ALA A 263 23.25 12.96 -6.90
CA ALA A 263 22.86 12.97 -5.49
C ALA A 263 21.88 14.12 -5.26
N PRO A 264 20.62 13.99 -5.74
CA PRO A 264 19.67 15.10 -5.67
C PRO A 264 19.33 15.44 -4.22
N GLN A 265 19.09 16.72 -3.96
CA GLN A 265 18.62 17.25 -2.70
C GLN A 265 17.10 17.09 -2.61
N PHE A 266 16.59 16.65 -1.47
CA PHE A 266 15.17 16.45 -1.25
C PHE A 266 14.53 17.67 -0.60
N ILE A 267 13.37 18.08 -1.12
CA ILE A 267 12.53 19.12 -0.55
C ILE A 267 11.14 18.53 -0.34
N ALA A 268 10.72 18.37 0.90
CA ALA A 268 9.45 17.78 1.25
C ALA A 268 8.47 18.83 1.78
N ALA A 269 7.19 18.64 1.49
CA ALA A 269 6.09 19.40 2.07
C ALA A 269 5.09 18.42 2.68
N SER A 270 4.55 18.76 3.85
CA SER A 270 3.58 17.92 4.56
C SER A 270 2.62 18.77 5.37
N ALA A 271 1.46 18.22 5.69
CA ALA A 271 0.72 18.68 6.87
C ALA A 271 1.44 18.25 8.15
N THR A 272 1.13 18.94 9.23
CA THR A 272 1.68 18.69 10.55
C THR A 272 1.22 17.31 11.06
N ILE A 273 2.16 16.41 11.29
CA ILE A 273 1.96 15.10 11.93
C ILE A 273 2.99 14.93 13.06
N ALA A 274 2.73 14.09 14.07
CA ALA A 274 3.60 14.00 15.24
C ALA A 274 5.05 13.62 14.91
N ASN A 275 5.26 12.77 13.90
CA ASN A 275 6.56 12.23 13.53
C ASN A 275 6.99 12.67 12.12
N THR A 276 6.74 13.93 11.75
CA THR A 276 6.98 14.40 10.37
C THR A 276 8.44 14.24 9.92
N GLY A 277 9.39 14.54 10.81
CA GLY A 277 10.83 14.36 10.56
C GLY A 277 11.20 12.89 10.42
N GLU A 278 10.86 12.07 11.42
CA GLU A 278 11.13 10.62 11.42
C GLU A 278 10.61 9.94 10.15
N LEU A 279 9.38 10.28 9.71
CA LEU A 279 8.80 9.74 8.49
C LEU A 279 9.63 10.09 7.25
N ALA A 280 10.09 11.34 7.13
CA ALA A 280 10.89 11.76 5.99
C ALA A 280 12.24 11.03 5.96
N GLU A 281 12.90 10.93 7.11
CA GLU A 281 14.18 10.23 7.23
C GLU A 281 14.03 8.75 6.89
N GLN A 282 12.96 8.09 7.36
CA GLN A 282 12.65 6.71 7.03
C GLN A 282 12.36 6.51 5.54
N LEU A 283 11.58 7.40 4.91
CA LEU A 283 11.21 7.27 3.50
C LEU A 283 12.38 7.53 2.56
N PHE A 284 13.23 8.50 2.87
CA PHE A 284 14.27 8.99 1.95
C PHE A 284 15.68 8.50 2.27
N ASP A 285 15.90 7.92 3.46
CA ASP A 285 17.20 7.45 3.95
C ASP A 285 18.24 8.59 4.03
N ARG A 286 17.80 9.76 4.53
CA ARG A 286 18.58 11.00 4.60
C ARG A 286 18.12 11.89 5.75
N PRO A 287 19.00 12.70 6.36
CA PRO A 287 18.61 13.66 7.39
C PRO A 287 17.80 14.81 6.80
N PHE A 288 16.85 15.33 7.59
CA PHE A 288 15.98 16.47 7.22
C PHE A 288 15.97 17.57 8.26
N GLU A 289 16.04 18.81 7.78
CA GLU A 289 15.70 19.98 8.59
C GLU A 289 14.19 20.21 8.53
N VAL A 290 13.53 20.14 9.69
CA VAL A 290 12.07 20.22 9.79
C VAL A 290 11.63 21.61 10.23
N ILE A 291 10.74 22.23 9.44
CA ILE A 291 10.14 23.54 9.74
C ILE A 291 8.64 23.34 10.00
N LEU A 292 8.24 23.43 11.27
CA LEU A 292 6.85 23.25 11.71
C LEU A 292 6.11 24.56 11.94
N GLU A 293 6.83 25.61 12.34
CA GLU A 293 6.21 26.92 12.59
C GLU A 293 5.76 27.58 11.29
N SER A 294 4.55 28.12 11.29
CA SER A 294 4.03 28.94 10.19
C SER A 294 4.16 30.43 10.54
N GLY A 295 4.66 31.21 9.58
CA GLY A 295 4.60 32.67 9.58
C GLY A 295 3.44 33.22 8.74
N ALA A 296 2.65 32.36 8.09
CA ALA A 296 1.48 32.81 7.32
C ALA A 296 0.36 33.31 8.26
N PRO A 297 -0.41 34.33 7.85
CA PRO A 297 -1.54 34.81 8.63
C PRO A 297 -2.62 33.73 8.72
N SER A 298 -3.32 33.66 9.85
CA SER A 298 -4.50 32.81 10.01
C SER A 298 -5.65 33.62 10.60
N GLN A 299 -6.85 33.42 10.06
CA GLN A 299 -8.04 34.05 10.61
C GLN A 299 -8.59 33.26 11.78
N GLY A 300 -9.33 33.95 12.66
CA GLY A 300 -10.07 33.31 13.74
C GLY A 300 -11.08 32.30 13.19
N LYS A 301 -11.22 31.16 13.87
CA LYS A 301 -12.16 30.10 13.49
C LYS A 301 -13.04 29.73 14.67
N ARG A 302 -14.30 29.39 14.38
CA ARG A 302 -15.24 28.84 15.34
C ARG A 302 -15.57 27.40 14.96
N PHE A 303 -15.34 26.47 15.88
CA PHE A 303 -15.52 25.04 15.65
C PHE A 303 -16.65 24.53 16.55
N LEU A 304 -17.74 24.08 15.95
CA LEU A 304 -18.92 23.58 16.65
C LEU A 304 -19.04 22.06 16.52
N PHE A 305 -19.36 21.37 17.61
CA PHE A 305 -19.72 19.95 17.59
C PHE A 305 -21.23 19.83 17.75
N LEU A 306 -21.88 19.18 16.78
CA LEU A 306 -23.33 18.90 16.81
C LEU A 306 -23.54 17.39 16.88
N ASN A 307 -24.35 16.92 17.83
CA ASN A 307 -24.72 15.51 17.97
C ASN A 307 -26.24 15.33 17.82
N PRO A 308 -26.74 15.03 16.60
CA PRO A 308 -28.16 14.83 16.36
C PRO A 308 -28.71 13.60 17.08
N THR A 309 -29.71 13.78 17.94
CA THR A 309 -30.38 12.69 18.68
C THR A 309 -31.77 12.35 18.13
N PHE A 310 -32.44 13.29 17.47
CA PHE A 310 -33.83 13.15 16.99
C PHE A 310 -33.97 13.07 15.46
N SER A 311 -32.88 13.21 14.72
CA SER A 311 -32.86 13.23 13.25
C SER A 311 -31.59 12.60 12.71
N SER A 312 -31.63 12.18 11.44
CA SER A 312 -30.44 11.62 10.79
C SER A 312 -29.34 12.70 10.67
N PRO A 313 -28.08 12.39 11.01
CA PRO A 313 -26.95 13.31 10.80
C PRO A 313 -26.84 13.86 9.39
N TYR A 314 -27.20 13.06 8.39
CA TYR A 314 -27.18 13.49 6.98
C TYR A 314 -28.27 14.51 6.66
N THR A 315 -29.45 14.38 7.28
CA THR A 315 -30.55 15.35 7.14
C THR A 315 -30.19 16.67 7.82
N GLU A 316 -29.53 16.62 8.99
CA GLU A 316 -29.04 17.83 9.66
C GLU A 316 -27.95 18.53 8.86
N ALA A 317 -27.05 17.78 8.22
CA ALA A 317 -26.06 18.35 7.30
C ALA A 317 -26.71 19.09 6.13
N ALA A 318 -27.72 18.49 5.49
CA ALA A 318 -28.47 19.11 4.40
C ALA A 318 -29.18 20.40 4.87
N ARG A 319 -29.86 20.35 6.02
CA ARG A 319 -30.55 21.51 6.61
C ARG A 319 -29.58 22.65 6.94
N LEU A 320 -28.44 22.33 7.54
CA LEU A 320 -27.43 23.30 7.92
C LEU A 320 -26.77 23.94 6.69
N MET A 321 -26.50 23.16 5.63
CA MET A 321 -25.99 23.68 4.36
C MET A 321 -26.96 24.70 3.74
N VAL A 322 -28.25 24.39 3.67
CA VAL A 322 -29.27 25.30 3.13
C VAL A 322 -29.31 26.60 3.95
N ARG A 323 -29.33 26.51 5.28
CA ARG A 323 -29.31 27.71 6.15
C ARG A 323 -28.07 28.56 5.95
N ALA A 324 -26.89 27.94 5.82
CA ALA A 324 -25.64 28.66 5.58
C ALA A 324 -25.66 29.37 4.22
N LEU A 325 -26.16 28.71 3.17
CA LEU A 325 -26.29 29.30 1.84
C LEU A 325 -27.31 30.45 1.79
N GLN A 326 -28.44 30.32 2.49
CA GLN A 326 -29.44 31.39 2.63
C GLN A 326 -28.89 32.58 3.40
N ALA A 327 -28.02 32.34 4.38
CA ALA A 327 -27.25 33.37 5.05
C ALA A 327 -26.10 33.93 4.18
N GLY A 328 -25.94 33.47 2.93
CA GLY A 328 -24.93 33.95 2.00
C GLY A 328 -23.50 33.45 2.28
N LEU A 329 -23.35 32.40 3.10
CA LEU A 329 -22.06 31.79 3.41
C LEU A 329 -21.69 30.73 2.36
N LYS A 330 -20.48 30.82 1.80
CA LYS A 330 -19.97 29.79 0.91
C LYS A 330 -19.62 28.54 1.69
N THR A 331 -20.25 27.41 1.36
CA THR A 331 -20.28 26.23 2.23
C THR A 331 -19.76 24.97 1.56
N ILE A 332 -18.85 24.27 2.21
CA ILE A 332 -18.41 22.91 1.82
C ILE A 332 -18.91 21.88 2.81
N VAL A 333 -19.40 20.74 2.30
CA VAL A 333 -19.84 19.60 3.11
C VAL A 333 -18.97 18.39 2.79
N PHE A 334 -18.30 17.83 3.78
CA PHE A 334 -17.50 16.60 3.64
C PHE A 334 -18.26 15.39 4.18
N THR A 335 -18.22 14.28 3.43
CA THR A 335 -18.90 13.02 3.74
C THR A 335 -17.93 11.84 3.65
N LYS A 336 -18.17 10.77 4.44
CA LYS A 336 -17.34 9.54 4.43
C LYS A 336 -17.50 8.70 3.14
N ALA A 337 -18.66 8.74 2.47
CA ALA A 337 -18.98 7.85 1.36
C ALA A 337 -19.59 8.54 0.14
N ARG A 338 -19.20 8.09 -1.07
CA ARG A 338 -19.69 8.63 -2.36
C ARG A 338 -21.21 8.62 -2.47
N LYS A 339 -21.86 7.54 -2.00
CA LYS A 339 -23.33 7.40 -2.05
C LYS A 339 -24.02 8.49 -1.23
N ILE A 340 -23.50 8.78 -0.03
CA ILE A 340 -24.05 9.82 0.84
C ILE A 340 -23.83 11.22 0.25
N THR A 341 -22.68 11.47 -0.40
CA THR A 341 -22.40 12.74 -1.10
C THR A 341 -23.52 13.09 -2.09
N GLU A 342 -23.90 12.12 -2.94
CA GLU A 342 -24.96 12.32 -3.95
C GLU A 342 -26.35 12.42 -3.31
N LEU A 343 -26.62 11.65 -2.26
CA LEU A 343 -27.89 11.68 -1.55
C LEU A 343 -28.15 13.04 -0.88
N ILE A 344 -27.15 13.59 -0.17
CA ILE A 344 -27.27 14.92 0.44
C ILE A 344 -27.52 15.98 -0.64
N CYS A 345 -26.78 15.92 -1.75
CA CYS A 345 -26.97 16.85 -2.86
C CYS A 345 -28.41 16.76 -3.41
N THR A 346 -28.89 15.54 -3.63
CA THR A 346 -30.25 15.29 -4.11
C THR A 346 -31.31 15.83 -3.14
N TRP A 347 -31.18 15.56 -1.84
CA TRP A 347 -32.13 16.04 -0.84
C TRP A 347 -32.16 17.56 -0.75
N VAL A 348 -31.00 18.22 -0.79
CA VAL A 348 -30.91 19.69 -0.80
C VAL A 348 -31.63 20.27 -2.02
N LEU A 349 -31.39 19.72 -3.21
CA LEU A 349 -31.98 20.19 -4.47
C LEU A 349 -33.48 19.87 -4.60
N GLN A 350 -33.95 18.78 -4.02
CA GLN A 350 -35.38 18.44 -3.97
C GLN A 350 -36.17 19.44 -3.11
N SER A 351 -35.62 19.81 -1.95
CA SER A 351 -36.26 20.77 -1.06
C SER A 351 -36.06 22.24 -1.47
N ASN A 352 -35.02 22.54 -2.27
CA ASN A 352 -34.64 23.90 -2.68
C ASN A 352 -34.23 23.92 -4.16
N PRO A 353 -35.17 23.80 -5.11
CA PRO A 353 -34.88 23.74 -6.55
C PRO A 353 -34.12 24.96 -7.09
N GLU A 354 -34.25 26.12 -6.45
CA GLU A 354 -33.56 27.37 -6.78
C GLU A 354 -32.05 27.32 -6.56
N LEU A 355 -31.54 26.33 -5.81
CA LEU A 355 -30.11 26.15 -5.55
C LEU A 355 -29.41 25.26 -6.60
N ARG A 356 -30.12 24.79 -7.63
CA ARG A 356 -29.61 23.87 -8.66
C ARG A 356 -28.33 24.35 -9.34
N ASP A 357 -28.27 25.65 -9.67
CA ASP A 357 -27.09 26.23 -10.34
C ASP A 357 -26.01 26.71 -9.35
N LYS A 358 -26.28 26.63 -8.04
CA LYS A 358 -25.41 27.12 -6.96
C LYS A 358 -24.74 26.00 -6.15
N ILE A 359 -25.18 24.75 -6.31
CA ILE A 359 -24.66 23.62 -5.54
C ILE A 359 -24.24 22.50 -6.49
N SER A 360 -23.16 21.81 -6.16
CA SER A 360 -22.73 20.61 -6.87
C SER A 360 -22.19 19.55 -5.91
N SER A 361 -22.26 18.27 -6.31
CA SER A 361 -21.49 17.20 -5.67
C SER A 361 -20.09 17.13 -6.30
N TYR A 362 -19.10 16.62 -5.57
CA TYR A 362 -17.74 16.43 -6.08
C TYR A 362 -17.14 15.12 -5.55
N ARG A 363 -16.62 14.28 -6.44
CA ARG A 363 -15.97 13.03 -6.06
C ARG A 363 -14.89 12.61 -7.04
N ALA A 364 -13.92 11.85 -6.55
CA ALA A 364 -12.80 11.33 -7.35
C ALA A 364 -13.22 10.45 -8.55
N GLY A 365 -14.46 9.95 -8.56
CA GLY A 365 -14.99 9.11 -9.64
C GLY A 365 -15.62 9.89 -10.82
N PHE A 366 -15.61 11.22 -10.79
CA PHE A 366 -16.01 12.05 -11.93
C PHE A 366 -14.89 12.10 -12.99
N LEU A 367 -15.29 12.35 -14.23
CA LEU A 367 -14.36 12.57 -15.34
C LEU A 367 -13.46 13.79 -15.03
N PRO A 368 -12.21 13.81 -15.52
CA PRO A 368 -11.32 14.96 -15.34
C PRO A 368 -11.94 16.29 -15.79
N GLU A 369 -12.72 16.29 -16.87
CA GLU A 369 -13.38 17.47 -17.42
C GLU A 369 -14.48 17.99 -16.48
N GLU A 370 -15.32 17.10 -15.94
CA GLU A 370 -16.38 17.43 -14.98
C GLU A 370 -15.82 18.04 -13.70
N ARG A 371 -14.74 17.45 -13.16
CA ARG A 371 -14.06 17.98 -11.96
C ARG A 371 -13.53 19.39 -12.20
N ARG A 372 -12.89 19.62 -13.35
CA ARG A 372 -12.36 20.94 -13.73
C ARG A 372 -13.45 21.99 -13.85
N GLU A 373 -14.61 21.64 -14.39
CA GLU A 373 -15.74 22.55 -14.49
C GLU A 373 -16.23 22.99 -13.09
N ILE A 374 -16.42 22.03 -12.19
CA ILE A 374 -16.85 22.31 -10.80
C ILE A 374 -15.82 23.16 -10.06
N GLU A 375 -14.53 22.81 -10.18
CA GLU A 375 -13.42 23.56 -9.58
C GLU A 375 -13.37 25.01 -10.08
N GLN A 376 -13.54 25.23 -11.40
CA GLN A 376 -13.57 26.57 -11.97
C GLN A 376 -14.76 27.38 -11.48
N LYS A 377 -15.96 26.76 -11.41
CA LYS A 377 -17.16 27.41 -10.90
C LYS A 377 -17.03 27.78 -9.41
N LEU A 378 -16.38 26.93 -8.61
CA LEU A 378 -16.06 27.23 -7.21
C LEU A 378 -15.08 28.41 -7.10
N PHE A 379 -13.99 28.36 -7.85
CA PHE A 379 -12.97 29.41 -7.86
C PHE A 379 -13.54 30.78 -8.27
N ARG A 380 -14.38 30.82 -9.31
CA ARG A 380 -15.08 32.03 -9.77
C ARG A 380 -16.18 32.50 -8.83
N GLY A 381 -16.57 31.66 -7.86
CA GLY A 381 -17.66 31.95 -6.93
C GLY A 381 -19.06 31.84 -7.53
N GLU A 382 -19.20 31.14 -8.66
CA GLU A 382 -20.50 30.82 -9.28
C GLU A 382 -21.26 29.78 -8.45
N LEU A 383 -20.53 28.85 -7.80
CA LEU A 383 -21.09 27.92 -6.83
C LEU A 383 -21.06 28.51 -5.42
N GLY A 384 -22.21 28.49 -4.75
CA GLY A 384 -22.36 28.84 -3.34
C GLY A 384 -21.98 27.69 -2.42
N GLY A 385 -22.09 26.43 -2.85
CA GLY A 385 -21.65 25.30 -2.05
C GLY A 385 -21.32 24.02 -2.81
N VAL A 386 -20.55 23.15 -2.17
CA VAL A 386 -20.12 21.87 -2.73
C VAL A 386 -20.17 20.76 -1.68
N ILE A 387 -20.64 19.57 -2.08
CA ILE A 387 -20.69 18.39 -1.22
C ILE A 387 -19.69 17.39 -1.76
N SER A 388 -18.69 17.02 -0.95
CA SER A 388 -17.56 16.21 -1.40
C SER A 388 -17.26 15.04 -0.47
N THR A 389 -16.59 14.02 -1.01
CA THR A 389 -15.80 13.06 -0.19
C THR A 389 -14.45 13.68 0.19
N SER A 390 -13.47 12.87 0.58
CA SER A 390 -12.06 13.28 0.71
C SER A 390 -11.41 13.83 -0.57
N ALA A 391 -12.12 13.86 -1.70
CA ALA A 391 -11.55 14.30 -2.99
C ALA A 391 -11.15 15.79 -2.99
N LEU A 392 -11.86 16.65 -2.25
CA LEU A 392 -11.51 18.06 -2.02
C LEU A 392 -10.73 18.28 -0.70
N GLU A 393 -10.31 17.21 -0.02
CA GLU A 393 -9.48 17.32 1.19
C GLU A 393 -8.10 17.89 0.87
N MET A 394 -7.58 17.61 -0.31
CA MET A 394 -6.19 17.84 -0.70
C MET A 394 -6.03 18.93 -1.78
N GLY A 395 -4.97 19.74 -1.59
CA GLY A 395 -4.34 20.79 -2.42
C GLY A 395 -5.04 21.61 -3.53
N ILE A 396 -6.35 21.53 -3.78
CA ILE A 396 -6.99 22.44 -4.74
C ILE A 396 -7.28 23.80 -4.07
N ASP A 397 -7.01 24.91 -4.77
CA ASP A 397 -7.44 26.25 -4.36
C ASP A 397 -8.92 26.46 -4.73
N ILE A 398 -9.82 26.22 -3.79
CA ILE A 398 -11.28 26.21 -4.00
C ILE A 398 -11.88 27.63 -3.83
N GLY A 399 -11.05 28.65 -3.65
CA GLY A 399 -11.51 30.01 -3.34
C GLY A 399 -11.93 30.17 -1.88
N GLY A 400 -12.22 31.41 -1.46
CA GLY A 400 -12.56 31.74 -0.08
C GLY A 400 -13.91 31.17 0.35
N LEU A 401 -13.91 30.00 0.99
CA LEU A 401 -15.06 29.39 1.64
C LEU A 401 -15.22 29.91 3.08
N ASP A 402 -16.45 30.04 3.55
CA ASP A 402 -16.81 30.60 4.86
C ASP A 402 -17.19 29.52 5.88
N CYS A 403 -17.86 28.44 5.44
CA CYS A 403 -18.41 27.39 6.29
C CYS A 403 -17.99 25.98 5.83
N CYS A 404 -17.52 25.15 6.76
CA CYS A 404 -17.15 23.75 6.52
C CYS A 404 -17.98 22.84 7.42
N ILE A 405 -18.76 21.93 6.83
CA ILE A 405 -19.56 20.94 7.55
C ILE A 405 -18.91 19.57 7.36
N LEU A 406 -18.46 18.96 8.44
CA LEU A 406 -17.91 17.61 8.48
C LEU A 406 -19.00 16.65 8.95
N VAL A 407 -19.48 15.80 8.05
CA VAL A 407 -20.49 14.79 8.37
C VAL A 407 -19.77 13.52 8.84
N GLY A 408 -19.56 13.50 10.15
CA GLY A 408 -18.78 12.53 10.89
C GLY A 408 -17.29 12.84 10.96
N TYR A 409 -16.59 12.20 11.89
CA TYR A 409 -15.15 12.35 12.07
C TYR A 409 -14.41 11.86 10.81
N PRO A 410 -13.53 12.68 10.19
CA PRO A 410 -12.77 12.31 9.01
C PRO A 410 -11.87 11.06 9.09
N GLY A 411 -11.65 10.52 10.29
CA GLY A 411 -10.83 9.34 10.56
C GLY A 411 -9.49 9.67 11.22
N SER A 412 -8.99 10.89 11.05
CA SER A 412 -7.81 11.41 11.77
C SER A 412 -7.93 12.90 12.09
N ILE A 413 -7.21 13.37 13.10
CA ILE A 413 -7.12 14.78 13.50
C ILE A 413 -6.52 15.57 12.33
N VAL A 414 -5.47 15.04 11.70
CA VAL A 414 -4.81 15.62 10.52
C VAL A 414 -5.81 15.85 9.38
N SER A 415 -6.61 14.84 9.01
CA SER A 415 -7.64 14.98 7.97
C SER A 415 -8.72 15.99 8.35
N THR A 416 -9.05 16.10 9.64
CA THR A 416 -10.01 17.08 10.14
C THR A 416 -9.52 18.51 9.94
N TRP A 417 -8.25 18.77 10.27
CA TRP A 417 -7.62 20.07 10.04
C TRP A 417 -7.35 20.38 8.56
N GLN A 418 -7.05 19.36 7.75
CA GLN A 418 -6.91 19.52 6.29
C GLN A 418 -8.23 19.94 5.64
N ARG A 419 -9.34 19.27 5.99
CA ARG A 419 -10.69 19.59 5.48
C ARG A 419 -11.17 20.94 5.98
N SER A 420 -10.98 21.22 7.27
CA SER A 420 -11.38 22.49 7.87
C SER A 420 -10.48 23.66 7.43
N GLY A 421 -9.24 23.40 7.02
CA GLY A 421 -8.34 24.38 6.40
C GLY A 421 -8.77 24.86 5.01
N ARG A 422 -9.86 24.31 4.44
CA ARG A 422 -10.48 24.79 3.20
C ARG A 422 -11.30 26.08 3.41
N VAL A 423 -11.68 26.39 4.65
CA VAL A 423 -12.38 27.63 5.00
C VAL A 423 -11.47 28.64 5.69
N GLY A 424 -11.81 29.92 5.60
CA GLY A 424 -11.09 30.99 6.30
C GLY A 424 -9.89 31.58 5.54
N ARG A 425 -9.90 31.51 4.21
CA ARG A 425 -8.93 32.21 3.35
C ARG A 425 -9.28 33.69 3.10
N GLY A 426 -10.44 34.15 3.59
CA GLY A 426 -10.93 35.53 3.47
C GLY A 426 -10.49 36.46 4.61
N LYS A 427 -11.14 37.63 4.72
CA LYS A 427 -10.96 38.58 5.84
C LYS A 427 -11.91 38.31 7.03
N SER A 428 -12.86 37.40 6.88
CA SER A 428 -13.88 37.05 7.87
C SER A 428 -13.49 35.80 8.67
N GLU A 429 -13.99 35.69 9.90
CA GLU A 429 -13.91 34.45 10.68
C GLU A 429 -14.57 33.28 9.91
N ALA A 430 -14.05 32.07 10.09
CA ALA A 430 -14.58 30.87 9.46
C ALA A 430 -15.37 30.00 10.45
N LEU A 431 -16.42 29.35 9.95
CA LEU A 431 -17.21 28.39 10.71
C LEU A 431 -16.86 26.95 10.29
N ILE A 432 -16.59 26.11 11.27
CA ILE A 432 -16.41 24.67 11.11
C ILE A 432 -17.45 23.98 11.99
N VAL A 433 -18.17 23.02 11.42
CA VAL A 433 -19.17 22.25 12.15
C VAL A 433 -18.89 20.76 11.94
N MET A 434 -18.67 20.01 13.03
CA MET A 434 -18.60 18.56 13.00
C MET A 434 -19.91 17.97 13.49
N ILE A 435 -20.56 17.17 12.66
CA ILE A 435 -21.80 16.47 12.99
C ILE A 435 -21.46 15.02 13.31
N GLY A 436 -21.73 14.58 14.55
CA GLY A 436 -21.44 13.22 14.99
C GLY A 436 -22.28 12.17 14.26
N LEU A 437 -21.64 11.12 13.75
CA LEU A 437 -22.32 9.91 13.30
C LEU A 437 -22.55 8.95 14.48
N PRO A 438 -23.49 8.00 14.35
CA PRO A 438 -23.73 6.99 15.39
C PRO A 438 -22.66 5.90 15.37
N ASP A 439 -21.38 6.27 15.32
CA ASP A 439 -20.25 5.35 15.41
C ASP A 439 -19.41 5.63 16.67
N ALA A 440 -18.76 4.60 17.21
CA ALA A 440 -18.15 4.69 18.54
C ALA A 440 -17.08 5.78 18.66
N LEU A 441 -16.31 6.02 17.59
CA LEU A 441 -15.26 7.02 17.57
C LEU A 441 -15.83 8.44 17.50
N ASP A 442 -16.81 8.66 16.62
CA ASP A 442 -17.54 9.92 16.54
C ASP A 442 -18.21 10.26 17.87
N GLN A 443 -18.91 9.29 18.48
CA GLN A 443 -19.61 9.50 19.75
C GLN A 443 -18.64 9.71 20.91
N TYR A 444 -17.47 9.09 20.91
CA TYR A 444 -16.42 9.39 21.86
C TYR A 444 -16.04 10.88 21.83
N PHE A 445 -15.79 11.45 20.63
CA PHE A 445 -15.46 12.87 20.50
C PHE A 445 -16.63 13.80 20.81
N MET A 446 -17.87 13.36 20.59
CA MET A 446 -19.04 14.14 21.02
C MET A 446 -19.12 14.21 22.54
N HIS A 447 -18.82 13.14 23.28
CA HIS A 447 -18.80 13.18 24.76
C HIS A 447 -17.54 13.86 25.33
N HIS A 448 -16.40 13.74 24.65
CA HIS A 448 -15.11 14.30 25.07
C HIS A 448 -14.54 15.27 24.03
N PRO A 449 -15.17 16.43 23.80
CA PRO A 449 -14.71 17.38 22.79
C PRO A 449 -13.34 18.00 23.13
N GLU A 450 -13.03 18.19 24.42
CA GLU A 450 -11.74 18.73 24.87
C GLU A 450 -10.57 17.80 24.49
N ASP A 451 -10.79 16.48 24.49
CA ASP A 451 -9.78 15.52 24.03
C ASP A 451 -9.43 15.75 22.56
N PHE A 452 -10.39 16.14 21.72
CA PHE A 452 -10.12 16.42 20.29
C PHE A 452 -9.14 17.58 20.10
N PHE A 453 -9.30 18.67 20.87
CA PHE A 453 -8.49 19.88 20.73
C PHE A 453 -7.15 19.83 21.48
N SER A 454 -7.06 19.02 22.54
CA SER A 454 -5.84 18.84 23.33
C SER A 454 -4.90 17.76 22.78
N ARG A 455 -5.39 16.89 21.89
CA ARG A 455 -4.61 15.82 21.27
C ARG A 455 -3.51 16.36 20.36
N ASP A 456 -2.33 15.75 20.49
CA ASP A 456 -1.30 15.82 19.47
C ASP A 456 -1.75 15.12 18.18
N TYR A 457 -1.15 15.51 17.05
CA TYR A 457 -1.37 14.82 15.78
C TYR A 457 -0.94 13.36 15.87
N GLU A 458 -1.64 12.45 15.18
CA GLU A 458 -1.29 11.04 15.22
C GLU A 458 0.01 10.75 14.42
N LYS A 459 0.69 9.64 14.74
CA LYS A 459 1.90 9.21 14.02
C LYS A 459 1.57 8.48 12.72
N ALA A 460 2.29 8.81 11.65
CA ALA A 460 2.29 8.03 10.41
C ALA A 460 3.23 6.83 10.56
N ILE A 461 2.71 5.63 10.33
CA ILE A 461 3.47 4.39 10.48
C ILE A 461 3.84 3.86 9.08
N VAL A 462 5.10 3.47 8.90
CA VAL A 462 5.57 2.70 7.75
C VAL A 462 6.38 1.52 8.28
N ASP A 463 6.28 0.39 7.61
CA ASP A 463 7.02 -0.81 7.95
C ASP A 463 8.01 -1.15 6.83
N PRO A 464 9.32 -0.85 7.00
CA PRO A 464 10.35 -1.21 6.03
C PRO A 464 10.55 -2.73 5.93
N ASP A 465 10.15 -3.48 6.96
CA ASP A 465 10.45 -4.89 7.15
C ASP A 465 9.28 -5.81 6.76
N ASN A 466 8.18 -5.26 6.22
CA ASN A 466 7.12 -6.08 5.66
C ASN A 466 7.71 -6.98 4.56
N GLU A 467 7.75 -8.29 4.84
CA GLU A 467 8.46 -9.26 4.02
C GLU A 467 7.91 -9.35 2.59
N ILE A 468 6.60 -9.24 2.44
CA ILE A 468 5.92 -9.33 1.14
C ILE A 468 6.24 -8.11 0.27
N ILE A 469 6.18 -6.92 0.85
CA ILE A 469 6.55 -5.67 0.16
C ILE A 469 8.04 -5.69 -0.18
N LEU A 470 8.90 -6.03 0.79
CA LEU A 470 10.35 -6.11 0.59
C LEU A 470 10.71 -7.06 -0.56
N LYS A 471 10.22 -8.32 -0.52
CA LYS A 471 10.45 -9.31 -1.58
C LYS A 471 10.01 -8.80 -2.95
N SER A 472 8.82 -8.18 -3.03
CA SER A 472 8.29 -7.61 -4.27
C SER A 472 9.18 -6.49 -4.84
N HIS A 473 9.71 -5.62 -3.97
CA HIS A 473 10.59 -4.54 -4.39
C HIS A 473 12.03 -4.97 -4.69
N LEU A 474 12.54 -6.03 -4.05
CA LEU A 474 13.83 -6.62 -4.39
C LEU A 474 13.85 -7.18 -5.82
N LEU A 475 12.75 -7.80 -6.28
CA LEU A 475 12.61 -8.21 -7.68
C LEU A 475 12.68 -7.04 -8.64
N CYS A 476 12.04 -5.92 -8.28
CA CYS A 476 12.08 -4.69 -9.07
C CYS A 476 13.48 -4.09 -9.09
N ALA A 477 14.15 -4.02 -7.93
CA ALA A 477 15.51 -3.52 -7.81
C ALA A 477 16.49 -4.35 -8.65
N ALA A 478 16.41 -5.68 -8.58
CA ALA A 478 17.27 -6.59 -9.34
C ALA A 478 17.00 -6.60 -10.86
N ALA A 479 15.81 -6.16 -11.29
CA ALA A 479 15.48 -5.97 -12.70
C ALA A 479 15.96 -4.61 -13.24
N GLU A 480 16.06 -3.61 -12.38
CA GLU A 480 16.64 -2.30 -12.71
C GLU A 480 18.16 -2.41 -12.86
N LEU A 481 18.84 -2.89 -11.81
CA LEU A 481 20.28 -3.12 -11.78
C LEU A 481 20.58 -4.38 -10.94
N PRO A 482 21.58 -5.20 -11.29
CA PRO A 482 21.98 -6.35 -10.46
C PRO A 482 22.28 -5.91 -9.04
N ILE A 483 21.64 -6.49 -8.03
CA ILE A 483 21.87 -6.11 -6.62
C ILE A 483 23.21 -6.68 -6.19
N HIS A 484 24.16 -5.85 -5.76
CA HIS A 484 25.41 -6.32 -5.16
C HIS A 484 25.30 -6.41 -3.64
N ARG A 485 25.91 -7.44 -3.05
CA ARG A 485 25.91 -7.68 -1.59
C ARG A 485 26.52 -6.53 -0.78
N GLU A 486 27.46 -5.79 -1.38
CA GLU A 486 28.14 -4.67 -0.73
C GLU A 486 27.32 -3.37 -0.74
N GLU A 487 26.17 -3.34 -1.42
CA GLU A 487 25.31 -2.16 -1.44
C GLU A 487 24.66 -1.94 -0.07
N ALA A 488 25.06 -0.88 0.61
CA ALA A 488 24.57 -0.46 1.93
C ALA A 488 23.04 -0.66 2.17
N PRO A 489 22.10 -0.28 1.27
CA PRO A 489 20.67 -0.43 1.53
C PRO A 489 20.16 -1.89 1.57
N TYR A 490 20.99 -2.87 1.19
CA TYR A 490 20.63 -4.29 1.10
C TYR A 490 21.50 -5.21 1.96
N GLN A 491 22.27 -4.64 2.89
CA GLN A 491 23.17 -5.39 3.78
C GLN A 491 22.49 -5.89 5.06
N ASP A 492 21.28 -5.42 5.37
CA ASP A 492 20.61 -5.82 6.58
C ASP A 492 20.23 -7.32 6.54
N PRO A 493 20.24 -8.01 7.70
CA PRO A 493 20.00 -9.45 7.74
C PRO A 493 18.64 -9.88 7.14
N LYS A 494 17.60 -9.06 7.27
CA LYS A 494 16.26 -9.38 6.75
C LYS A 494 16.24 -9.33 5.23
N THR A 495 16.87 -8.31 4.63
CA THR A 495 17.04 -8.22 3.19
C THR A 495 17.87 -9.38 2.64
N LEU A 496 18.97 -9.74 3.30
CA LEU A 496 19.78 -10.89 2.88
C LEU A 496 19.01 -12.21 2.94
N GLN A 497 18.18 -12.38 3.96
CA GLN A 497 17.28 -13.53 4.05
C GLN A 497 16.24 -13.52 2.92
N ALA A 498 15.59 -12.38 2.67
CA ALA A 498 14.63 -12.23 1.58
C ALA A 498 15.24 -12.50 0.20
N LEU A 499 16.49 -12.06 -0.05
CA LEU A 499 17.23 -12.37 -1.26
C LEU A 499 17.48 -13.88 -1.40
N SER A 500 17.91 -14.54 -0.33
CA SER A 500 18.11 -16.00 -0.29
C SER A 500 16.79 -16.74 -0.58
N ASP A 501 15.70 -16.35 0.03
CA ASP A 501 14.38 -16.96 -0.20
C ASP A 501 13.94 -16.81 -1.65
N LEU A 502 14.10 -15.62 -2.24
CA LEU A 502 13.75 -15.38 -3.63
C LEU A 502 14.62 -16.18 -4.62
N VAL A 503 15.87 -16.48 -4.27
CA VAL A 503 16.74 -17.39 -5.05
C VAL A 503 16.22 -18.82 -4.96
N LYS A 504 15.86 -19.29 -3.76
CA LYS A 504 15.23 -20.61 -3.57
C LYS A 504 13.91 -20.73 -4.33
N GLU A 505 13.11 -19.68 -4.36
CA GLU A 505 11.86 -19.61 -5.13
C GLU A 505 12.09 -19.54 -6.66
N GLY A 506 13.32 -19.34 -7.14
CA GLY A 506 13.64 -19.16 -8.56
C GLY A 506 13.23 -17.80 -9.14
N LYS A 507 12.85 -16.84 -8.29
CA LYS A 507 12.48 -15.48 -8.69
C LYS A 507 13.70 -14.56 -8.83
N LEU A 508 14.77 -14.87 -8.10
CA LEU A 508 16.10 -14.29 -8.30
C LEU A 508 17.09 -15.37 -8.75
N ILE A 509 18.12 -14.91 -9.45
CA ILE A 509 19.23 -15.72 -9.93
C ILE A 509 20.51 -15.10 -9.36
N GLN A 510 21.35 -15.90 -8.72
CA GLN A 510 22.61 -15.42 -8.13
C GLN A 510 23.77 -15.64 -9.12
N SER A 511 24.69 -14.69 -9.22
CA SER A 511 25.95 -14.89 -9.95
C SER A 511 26.85 -15.90 -9.23
N GLU A 512 27.63 -16.68 -9.99
CA GLU A 512 28.69 -17.54 -9.43
C GLU A 512 29.95 -16.73 -9.08
N THR A 513 30.29 -15.76 -9.94
CA THR A 513 31.58 -15.06 -9.90
C THR A 513 31.60 -13.91 -8.91
N GLU A 514 30.45 -13.26 -8.72
CA GLU A 514 30.30 -12.11 -7.84
C GLU A 514 29.07 -12.28 -6.94
N PRO A 515 29.05 -11.70 -5.73
CA PRO A 515 27.90 -11.79 -4.85
C PRO A 515 26.80 -10.80 -5.30
N GLN A 516 26.26 -11.04 -6.49
CA GLN A 516 25.20 -10.23 -7.11
C GLN A 516 23.96 -11.06 -7.48
N TRP A 517 22.79 -10.41 -7.45
CA TRP A 517 21.49 -11.02 -7.76
C TRP A 517 20.80 -10.33 -8.93
N PHE A 518 20.22 -11.14 -9.81
CA PHE A 518 19.46 -10.71 -10.97
C PHE A 518 18.01 -11.16 -10.88
N SER A 519 17.09 -10.35 -11.39
CA SER A 519 15.71 -10.80 -11.55
C SER A 519 15.58 -11.88 -12.61
N SER A 520 14.80 -12.93 -12.34
CA SER A 520 14.41 -13.90 -13.38
C SER A 520 13.31 -13.34 -14.29
N SER A 521 12.56 -12.32 -13.84
CA SER A 521 11.52 -11.64 -14.60
C SER A 521 12.04 -10.35 -15.25
N LYS A 522 11.61 -10.08 -16.48
CA LYS A 522 11.96 -8.85 -17.22
C LYS A 522 11.14 -7.62 -16.81
N ASN A 523 9.92 -7.80 -16.28
CA ASN A 523 9.03 -6.68 -15.93
C ASN A 523 8.29 -6.91 -14.58
N PRO A 524 9.02 -7.17 -13.48
CA PRO A 524 8.41 -7.41 -12.17
C PRO A 524 7.60 -6.21 -11.66
N HIS A 525 7.93 -4.97 -12.06
CA HIS A 525 7.23 -3.75 -11.65
C HIS A 525 5.73 -3.79 -11.91
N ARG A 526 5.28 -4.44 -12.99
CA ARG A 526 3.85 -4.55 -13.35
C ARG A 526 3.06 -5.47 -12.42
N LEU A 527 3.75 -6.33 -11.68
CA LEU A 527 3.16 -7.27 -10.73
C LEU A 527 3.05 -6.65 -9.32
N VAL A 528 3.65 -5.47 -9.10
CA VAL A 528 3.64 -4.79 -7.81
C VAL A 528 2.66 -3.63 -7.88
N ASP A 529 1.48 -3.81 -7.27
CA ASP A 529 0.59 -2.69 -6.94
C ASP A 529 1.12 -2.01 -5.68
N ILE A 530 1.55 -0.74 -5.80
CA ILE A 530 2.10 -0.01 -4.65
C ILE A 530 1.01 0.48 -3.68
N ARG A 531 -0.27 0.41 -4.06
CA ARG A 531 -1.41 0.90 -3.25
C ARG A 531 -2.10 -0.21 -2.45
N SER A 532 -1.77 -1.47 -2.67
CA SER A 532 -2.37 -2.60 -1.96
C SER A 532 -1.38 -3.76 -1.80
N ILE A 533 -1.68 -4.69 -0.89
CA ILE A 533 -0.88 -5.92 -0.71
C ILE A 533 -1.67 -7.09 -1.28
N GLY A 534 -0.99 -7.94 -2.05
CA GLY A 534 -1.53 -9.20 -2.57
C GLY A 534 -1.98 -9.14 -4.02
N GLU A 535 -2.53 -10.25 -4.50
CA GLU A 535 -2.92 -10.42 -5.90
C GLU A 535 -4.28 -9.77 -6.20
N GLY A 536 -4.41 -9.17 -7.40
CA GLY A 536 -5.64 -8.53 -7.88
C GLY A 536 -6.49 -9.43 -8.77
N TYR A 537 -7.81 -9.24 -8.71
CA TYR A 537 -8.83 -9.87 -9.57
C TYR A 537 -9.45 -8.82 -10.49
N SER A 538 -9.73 -9.21 -11.73
CA SER A 538 -10.38 -8.35 -12.73
C SER A 538 -11.89 -8.57 -12.73
N ILE A 539 -12.67 -7.50 -12.65
CA ILE A 539 -14.13 -7.53 -12.71
C ILE A 539 -14.56 -7.26 -14.15
N LEU A 540 -15.16 -8.24 -14.79
CA LEU A 540 -15.57 -8.26 -16.19
C LEU A 540 -17.09 -8.32 -16.30
N SER A 541 -17.66 -7.68 -17.33
CA SER A 541 -19.07 -7.91 -17.66
C SER A 541 -19.25 -9.32 -18.21
N ALA A 542 -20.27 -10.03 -17.74
CA ALA A 542 -20.60 -11.38 -18.21
C ALA A 542 -21.02 -11.42 -19.70
N GLY A 543 -21.56 -10.32 -20.24
CA GLY A 543 -22.07 -10.27 -21.62
C GLY A 543 -20.99 -10.03 -22.67
N ASP A 544 -20.19 -8.96 -22.52
CA ASP A 544 -19.22 -8.50 -23.53
C ASP A 544 -17.75 -8.66 -23.10
N GLY A 545 -17.50 -9.18 -21.89
CA GLY A 545 -16.15 -9.35 -21.33
C GLY A 545 -15.43 -8.02 -21.03
N LYS A 546 -16.14 -6.88 -21.07
CA LYS A 546 -15.55 -5.57 -20.83
C LYS A 546 -15.10 -5.45 -19.38
N LEU A 547 -13.88 -4.93 -19.18
CA LEU A 547 -13.36 -4.61 -17.85
C LEU A 547 -14.19 -3.51 -17.20
N ILE A 548 -14.87 -3.84 -16.10
CA ILE A 548 -15.65 -2.92 -15.26
C ILE A 548 -14.75 -2.35 -14.16
N GLY A 549 -13.90 -3.17 -13.55
CA GLY A 549 -13.02 -2.75 -12.46
C GLY A 549 -12.07 -3.85 -12.01
N SER A 550 -11.47 -3.68 -10.83
CA SER A 550 -10.62 -4.68 -10.19
C SER A 550 -10.76 -4.61 -8.67
N VAL A 551 -10.48 -5.72 -7.99
CA VAL A 551 -10.49 -5.83 -6.52
C VAL A 551 -9.28 -6.66 -6.09
N SER A 552 -8.62 -6.29 -5.00
CA SER A 552 -7.40 -6.96 -4.52
C SER A 552 -7.56 -7.65 -3.17
N GLY A 553 -6.78 -8.72 -2.99
CA GLY A 553 -6.62 -9.44 -1.72
C GLY A 553 -7.83 -10.26 -1.29
N GLY A 554 -7.96 -10.53 0.01
CA GLY A 554 -9.03 -11.32 0.60
C GLY A 554 -10.44 -10.71 0.49
N ARG A 555 -10.55 -9.42 0.12
CA ARG A 555 -11.85 -8.73 -0.08
C ARG A 555 -12.70 -9.37 -1.16
N VAL A 556 -12.08 -10.04 -2.12
CA VAL A 556 -12.77 -10.76 -3.21
C VAL A 556 -13.80 -11.75 -2.66
N PHE A 557 -13.44 -12.50 -1.60
CA PHE A 557 -14.31 -13.52 -1.05
C PHE A 557 -15.48 -12.94 -0.25
N GLY A 558 -15.32 -11.74 0.32
CA GLY A 558 -16.38 -11.06 1.06
C GLY A 558 -17.30 -10.16 0.21
N GLU A 559 -16.77 -9.56 -0.87
CA GLU A 559 -17.48 -8.58 -1.69
C GLU A 559 -17.84 -9.09 -3.09
N CYS A 560 -17.18 -10.15 -3.57
CA CYS A 560 -17.30 -10.65 -4.92
C CYS A 560 -17.50 -12.17 -4.97
N HIS A 561 -18.08 -12.76 -3.91
CA HIS A 561 -18.60 -14.12 -3.96
C HIS A 561 -19.77 -14.23 -4.95
N GLU A 562 -20.11 -15.45 -5.36
CA GLU A 562 -21.28 -15.67 -6.21
C GLU A 562 -22.54 -15.07 -5.56
N ASP A 563 -23.40 -14.47 -6.38
CA ASP A 563 -24.62 -13.74 -5.99
C ASP A 563 -24.39 -12.47 -5.13
N ALA A 564 -23.14 -12.05 -4.90
CA ALA A 564 -22.85 -10.79 -4.23
C ALA A 564 -23.37 -9.59 -5.03
N ILE A 565 -23.86 -8.56 -4.33
CA ILE A 565 -24.20 -7.27 -4.92
C ILE A 565 -22.98 -6.35 -4.82
N TYR A 566 -22.23 -6.27 -5.92
CA TYR A 566 -21.10 -5.39 -6.09
C TYR A 566 -21.54 -4.01 -6.57
N LEU A 567 -21.10 -2.94 -5.92
CA LEU A 567 -21.45 -1.57 -6.30
C LEU A 567 -20.28 -0.90 -7.02
N HIS A 568 -20.44 -0.59 -8.31
CA HIS A 568 -19.44 0.14 -9.09
C HIS A 568 -20.03 1.43 -9.67
N ARG A 569 -19.48 2.58 -9.27
CA ARG A 569 -19.93 3.92 -9.75
C ARG A 569 -21.45 4.14 -9.58
N ALA A 570 -22.00 3.74 -8.43
CA ALA A 570 -23.43 3.80 -8.08
C ALA A 570 -24.36 2.91 -8.93
N GLN A 571 -23.82 2.17 -9.90
CA GLN A 571 -24.51 1.07 -10.55
C GLN A 571 -24.32 -0.20 -9.72
N GLN A 572 -25.41 -0.91 -9.44
CA GLN A 572 -25.34 -2.21 -8.79
C GLN A 572 -25.08 -3.28 -9.84
N TYR A 573 -24.21 -4.22 -9.50
CA TYR A 573 -23.92 -5.39 -10.28
C TYR A 573 -24.10 -6.62 -9.40
N ARG A 574 -24.70 -7.68 -9.96
CA ARG A 574 -24.72 -8.98 -9.34
C ARG A 574 -23.53 -9.78 -9.85
N VAL A 575 -22.79 -10.41 -8.95
CA VAL A 575 -21.71 -11.32 -9.30
C VAL A 575 -22.30 -12.65 -9.74
N ILE A 576 -22.03 -13.03 -10.97
CA ILE A 576 -22.51 -14.28 -11.57
C ILE A 576 -21.51 -15.41 -11.32
N GLN A 577 -20.21 -15.10 -11.38
CA GLN A 577 -19.17 -16.12 -11.26
C GLN A 577 -17.88 -15.52 -10.72
N LEU A 578 -17.23 -16.24 -9.80
CA LEU A 578 -15.88 -15.97 -9.31
C LEU A 578 -14.92 -17.05 -9.81
N ASP A 579 -14.09 -16.72 -10.82
CA ASP A 579 -13.06 -17.61 -11.36
C ASP A 579 -11.72 -17.37 -10.64
N LEU A 580 -11.42 -18.22 -9.65
CA LEU A 580 -10.19 -18.16 -8.87
C LEU A 580 -8.92 -18.49 -9.69
N GLY A 581 -9.05 -19.36 -10.70
CA GLY A 581 -7.91 -19.80 -11.51
C GLY A 581 -7.43 -18.70 -12.46
N ARG A 582 -8.38 -18.03 -13.14
CA ARG A 582 -8.09 -16.89 -14.03
C ARG A 582 -8.03 -15.54 -13.31
N LYS A 583 -8.47 -15.49 -12.06
CA LYS A 583 -8.63 -14.26 -11.26
C LYS A 583 -9.59 -13.26 -11.91
N ASN A 584 -10.70 -13.78 -12.42
CA ASN A 584 -11.75 -13.00 -13.06
C ASN A 584 -13.05 -13.11 -12.30
N ILE A 585 -13.78 -12.00 -12.18
CA ILE A 585 -15.10 -11.91 -11.56
C ILE A 585 -16.06 -11.46 -12.65
N TYR A 586 -17.05 -12.29 -12.98
CA TYR A 586 -18.04 -11.95 -13.99
C TYR A 586 -19.29 -11.38 -13.32
N VAL A 587 -19.72 -10.20 -13.78
CA VAL A 587 -20.85 -9.49 -13.19
C VAL A 587 -21.84 -9.02 -14.24
N GLU A 588 -23.09 -8.86 -13.82
CA GLU A 588 -24.17 -8.29 -14.64
C GLU A 588 -24.84 -7.11 -13.93
N PRO A 589 -25.32 -6.09 -14.65
CA PRO A 589 -26.01 -4.96 -14.04
C PRO A 589 -27.35 -5.39 -13.45
N VAL A 590 -27.66 -4.91 -12.24
CA VAL A 590 -28.92 -5.19 -11.53
C VAL A 590 -29.45 -3.92 -10.87
N SER A 591 -30.73 -3.92 -10.50
CA SER A 591 -31.35 -2.88 -9.67
C SER A 591 -32.20 -3.53 -8.59
N VAL A 592 -31.63 -3.70 -7.39
CA VAL A 592 -32.29 -4.31 -6.23
C VAL A 592 -32.37 -3.35 -5.04
N ASP A 593 -33.32 -3.61 -4.15
CA ASP A 593 -33.57 -2.87 -2.91
C ASP A 593 -32.82 -3.46 -1.70
N TYR A 594 -31.90 -4.40 -1.93
CA TYR A 594 -31.10 -5.08 -0.91
C TYR A 594 -29.60 -5.04 -1.22
N PHE A 595 -28.78 -5.33 -0.22
CA PHE A 595 -27.34 -5.56 -0.35
C PHE A 595 -26.97 -6.91 0.27
N THR A 596 -25.78 -7.42 -0.06
CA THR A 596 -25.25 -8.67 0.48
C THR A 596 -24.21 -8.40 1.56
N LYS A 597 -24.24 -9.19 2.64
CA LYS A 597 -23.23 -9.16 3.71
C LYS A 597 -22.68 -10.56 3.90
N ALA A 598 -21.38 -10.75 3.67
CA ALA A 598 -20.72 -12.03 3.89
C ALA A 598 -20.73 -12.44 5.38
N LEU A 599 -20.90 -13.73 5.62
CA LEU A 599 -20.76 -14.42 6.90
C LEU A 599 -19.49 -15.26 6.83
N GLY A 600 -18.67 -15.20 7.86
CA GLY A 600 -17.40 -15.89 7.88
C GLY A 600 -16.93 -16.21 9.28
N GLU A 601 -16.15 -17.28 9.34
CA GLU A 601 -15.44 -17.72 10.53
C GLU A 601 -13.97 -17.34 10.40
N LYS A 602 -13.35 -17.04 11.54
CA LYS A 602 -11.94 -16.69 11.62
C LYS A 602 -11.28 -17.58 12.65
N ASP A 603 -10.02 -17.90 12.39
CA ASP A 603 -9.15 -18.57 13.32
C ASP A 603 -7.74 -17.97 13.26
N THR A 604 -7.00 -18.06 14.36
CA THR A 604 -5.63 -17.58 14.49
C THR A 604 -4.73 -18.64 15.10
N GLU A 605 -3.55 -18.78 14.52
CA GLU A 605 -2.46 -19.61 15.01
C GLU A 605 -1.27 -18.71 15.39
N ILE A 606 -0.73 -18.90 16.59
CA ILE A 606 0.49 -18.21 17.07
C ILE A 606 1.71 -18.91 16.46
N LEU A 607 2.44 -18.20 15.61
CA LEU A 607 3.66 -18.69 14.97
C LEU A 607 4.90 -18.40 15.82
N SER A 608 4.99 -17.19 16.37
CA SER A 608 6.05 -16.80 17.33
C SER A 608 5.55 -15.75 18.31
N CYS A 609 6.10 -15.77 19.52
CA CYS A 609 5.93 -14.71 20.52
C CYS A 609 7.25 -13.94 20.58
N ASP A 610 7.21 -12.68 20.18
CA ASP A 610 8.41 -11.84 20.07
C ASP A 610 8.60 -11.01 21.36
N GLN A 611 7.49 -10.54 21.96
CA GLN A 611 7.49 -9.74 23.19
C GLN A 611 6.36 -10.13 24.15
N SER A 612 6.56 -9.91 25.45
CA SER A 612 5.57 -10.13 26.50
C SER A 612 5.76 -9.11 27.61
N LYS A 613 4.66 -8.54 28.11
CA LYS A 613 4.68 -7.65 29.28
C LYS A 613 3.40 -7.83 30.10
N GLN A 614 3.53 -7.60 31.40
CA GLN A 614 2.39 -7.47 32.30
C GLN A 614 1.99 -5.99 32.38
N VAL A 615 0.69 -5.72 32.26
CA VAL A 615 0.11 -4.37 32.30
C VAL A 615 -1.12 -4.46 33.20
N ALA A 616 -1.23 -3.56 34.19
CA ALA A 616 -2.26 -3.64 35.22
C ALA A 616 -2.41 -5.08 35.77
N HIS A 617 -3.57 -5.72 35.57
CA HIS A 617 -3.87 -7.08 36.04
C HIS A 617 -3.97 -8.12 34.91
N PHE A 618 -3.28 -7.90 33.79
CA PHE A 618 -3.27 -8.83 32.66
C PHE A 618 -1.90 -8.96 32.00
N ILE A 619 -1.73 -10.04 31.23
CA ILE A 619 -0.55 -10.26 30.38
C ILE A 619 -0.93 -9.94 28.95
N VAL A 620 -0.06 -9.21 28.26
CA VAL A 620 -0.17 -8.96 26.83
C VAL A 620 1.10 -9.40 26.12
N ARG A 621 0.93 -10.05 24.98
CA ARG A 621 2.03 -10.55 24.14
C ARG A 621 1.90 -10.02 22.73
N GLU A 622 3.03 -9.85 22.05
CA GLU A 622 3.11 -9.46 20.64
C GLU A 622 3.95 -10.49 19.88
N GLY A 623 3.58 -10.74 18.63
CA GLY A 623 4.33 -11.63 17.76
C GLY A 623 3.65 -11.91 16.43
N ARG A 624 4.08 -13.00 15.78
CA ARG A 624 3.58 -13.42 14.47
C ARG A 624 2.40 -14.35 14.60
N LEU A 625 1.36 -14.07 13.82
CA LEU A 625 0.11 -14.80 13.77
C LEU A 625 -0.17 -15.24 12.34
N LYS A 626 -0.76 -16.42 12.19
CA LYS A 626 -1.41 -16.84 10.95
C LYS A 626 -2.91 -16.72 11.14
N VAL A 627 -3.55 -15.85 10.36
CA VAL A 627 -4.99 -15.64 10.39
C VAL A 627 -5.61 -16.43 9.24
N THR A 628 -6.61 -17.25 9.54
CA THR A 628 -7.38 -17.99 8.55
C THR A 628 -8.83 -17.49 8.58
N GLU A 629 -9.34 -17.03 7.45
CA GLU A 629 -10.73 -16.61 7.27
C GLU A 629 -11.44 -17.53 6.28
N ARG A 630 -12.62 -18.02 6.65
CA ARG A 630 -13.49 -18.81 5.79
C ARG A 630 -14.83 -18.12 5.67
N ILE A 631 -15.20 -17.74 4.45
CA ILE A 631 -16.55 -17.24 4.16
C ILE A 631 -17.46 -18.46 4.00
N ILE A 632 -18.40 -18.63 4.94
CA ILE A 632 -19.31 -19.77 5.03
C ILE A 632 -20.68 -19.48 4.41
N GLY A 633 -20.98 -18.20 4.13
CA GLY A 633 -22.27 -17.78 3.62
C GLY A 633 -22.40 -16.28 3.46
N PHE A 634 -23.61 -15.81 3.20
CA PHE A 634 -23.95 -14.39 3.17
C PHE A 634 -25.43 -14.14 3.49
N GLU A 635 -25.73 -12.95 3.98
CA GLU A 635 -27.08 -12.44 4.20
C GLU A 635 -27.47 -11.47 3.09
N LYS A 636 -28.72 -11.55 2.59
CA LYS A 636 -29.36 -10.46 1.83
C LYS A 636 -30.12 -9.59 2.81
N ARG A 637 -29.84 -8.29 2.85
CA ARG A 637 -30.49 -7.34 3.77
C ARG A 637 -31.05 -6.15 3.01
N ARG A 638 -32.23 -5.69 3.39
CA ARG A 638 -32.82 -4.48 2.77
C ARG A 638 -31.92 -3.27 2.97
N ILE A 639 -31.81 -2.42 1.95
CA ILE A 639 -31.03 -1.19 2.01
C ILE A 639 -31.59 -0.23 3.07
N PHE A 640 -32.92 -0.16 3.17
CA PHE A 640 -33.63 0.62 4.19
C PHE A 640 -34.07 -0.31 5.33
N GLY A 641 -33.91 0.12 6.59
CA GLY A 641 -34.26 -0.69 7.76
C GLY A 641 -33.26 -1.80 8.11
N GLN A 642 -32.45 -2.27 7.16
CA GLN A 642 -31.50 -3.38 7.32
C GLN A 642 -32.13 -4.71 7.75
N ASP A 643 -33.42 -4.91 7.45
CA ASP A 643 -34.12 -6.16 7.70
C ASP A 643 -33.44 -7.31 6.96
N LEU A 644 -33.27 -8.44 7.65
CA LEU A 644 -32.75 -9.66 7.06
C LEU A 644 -33.81 -10.24 6.11
N LEU A 645 -33.47 -10.41 4.83
CA LEU A 645 -34.34 -11.00 3.82
C LEU A 645 -34.15 -12.51 3.71
N SER A 646 -32.89 -12.95 3.65
CA SER A 646 -32.53 -14.36 3.46
C SER A 646 -31.06 -14.58 3.80
N THR A 647 -30.71 -15.81 4.19
CA THR A 647 -29.33 -16.26 4.41
C THR A 647 -29.01 -17.39 3.45
N HIS A 648 -27.81 -17.38 2.86
CA HIS A 648 -27.33 -18.33 1.87
C HIS A 648 -25.98 -18.90 2.31
N SER A 649 -25.74 -20.19 2.08
CA SER A 649 -24.45 -20.83 2.31
C SER A 649 -23.52 -20.64 1.12
N LEU A 650 -22.22 -20.54 1.38
CA LEU A 650 -21.17 -20.49 0.37
C LEU A 650 -20.11 -21.55 0.69
N ASP A 651 -19.59 -22.19 -0.34
CA ASP A 651 -18.44 -23.08 -0.21
C ASP A 651 -17.22 -22.44 -0.88
N LEU A 652 -16.58 -21.53 -0.14
CA LEU A 652 -15.37 -20.84 -0.58
C LEU A 652 -14.15 -21.40 0.16
N PRO A 653 -12.98 -21.47 -0.52
CA PRO A 653 -11.76 -21.98 0.10
C PRO A 653 -11.28 -21.05 1.22
N PRO A 654 -10.79 -21.59 2.35
CA PRO A 654 -10.25 -20.78 3.43
C PRO A 654 -9.05 -19.97 2.93
N GLN A 655 -8.99 -18.71 3.34
CA GLN A 655 -7.90 -17.79 3.04
C GLN A 655 -7.04 -17.65 4.28
N SER A 656 -5.75 -17.98 4.18
CA SER A 656 -4.83 -17.77 5.29
C SER A 656 -3.71 -16.82 4.92
N PHE A 657 -3.33 -15.96 5.86
CA PHE A 657 -2.19 -15.07 5.71
C PHE A 657 -1.45 -14.91 7.04
N GLU A 658 -0.12 -14.77 6.95
CA GLU A 658 0.71 -14.43 8.11
C GLU A 658 0.72 -12.91 8.31
N THR A 659 0.66 -12.48 9.57
CA THR A 659 0.64 -11.07 9.96
C THR A 659 1.26 -10.89 11.35
N ARG A 660 1.32 -9.65 11.82
CA ARG A 660 1.68 -9.30 13.19
C ARG A 660 0.43 -8.98 13.99
N GLY A 661 0.46 -9.29 15.28
CA GLY A 661 -0.59 -8.92 16.20
C GLY A 661 -0.15 -9.05 17.65
N PHE A 662 -1.03 -8.60 18.53
CA PHE A 662 -0.90 -8.82 19.96
C PHE A 662 -2.15 -9.49 20.50
N TRP A 663 -2.00 -10.15 21.65
CA TRP A 663 -3.11 -10.76 22.35
C TRP A 663 -3.05 -10.51 23.85
N ILE A 664 -4.23 -10.28 24.41
CA ILE A 664 -4.46 -10.07 25.84
C ILE A 664 -4.90 -11.41 26.42
N GLU A 665 -4.17 -11.92 27.40
CA GLU A 665 -4.55 -13.11 28.15
C GLU A 665 -5.50 -12.70 29.29
N ILE A 666 -6.62 -13.42 29.41
CA ILE A 666 -7.63 -13.19 30.45
C ILE A 666 -7.62 -14.40 31.38
N GLU A 667 -7.42 -14.14 32.67
CA GLU A 667 -7.37 -15.18 33.70
C GLU A 667 -8.77 -15.77 33.99
N ASP A 668 -8.81 -17.05 34.36
CA ASP A 668 -10.04 -17.79 34.70
C ASP A 668 -10.85 -17.12 35.83
N ALA A 669 -10.19 -16.35 36.70
CA ALA A 669 -10.85 -15.56 37.75
C ALA A 669 -11.82 -14.52 37.16
N VAL A 670 -11.46 -13.89 36.03
CA VAL A 670 -12.33 -12.92 35.35
C VAL A 670 -13.52 -13.63 34.73
N VAL A 671 -13.31 -14.81 34.13
CA VAL A 671 -14.38 -15.65 33.56
C VAL A 671 -15.42 -15.97 34.63
N LYS A 672 -14.97 -16.53 35.76
CA LYS A 672 -15.85 -16.89 36.90
C LYS A 672 -16.62 -15.69 37.42
N ARG A 673 -16.01 -14.51 37.49
CA ARG A 673 -16.67 -13.29 37.95
C ARG A 673 -17.81 -12.86 37.01
N VAL A 674 -17.60 -12.93 35.70
CA VAL A 674 -18.63 -12.59 34.72
C VAL A 674 -19.78 -13.60 34.77
N GLU A 675 -19.46 -14.89 34.94
CA GLU A 675 -20.46 -15.96 35.09
C GLU A 675 -21.26 -15.83 36.40
N GLN A 676 -20.63 -15.43 37.51
CA GLN A 676 -21.29 -15.16 38.80
C GLN A 676 -22.31 -14.03 38.71
N GLU A 677 -22.05 -13.03 37.86
CA GLU A 677 -22.98 -11.93 37.57
C GLU A 677 -24.05 -12.30 36.52
N LEU A 678 -24.10 -13.58 36.09
CA LEU A 678 -25.02 -14.11 35.08
C LEU A 678 -24.91 -13.39 33.72
N LEU A 679 -23.71 -12.94 33.38
CA LEU A 679 -23.41 -12.24 32.13
C LEU A 679 -22.74 -13.17 31.10
N HIS A 680 -22.86 -12.84 29.81
CA HIS A 680 -22.34 -13.68 28.73
C HIS A 680 -20.85 -13.39 28.46
N PHE A 681 -19.95 -14.19 29.02
CA PHE A 681 -18.49 -13.98 28.91
C PHE A 681 -17.98 -13.83 27.46
N MET A 682 -18.34 -14.77 26.57
CA MET A 682 -17.91 -14.68 25.15
C MET A 682 -18.42 -13.39 24.48
N GLY A 683 -19.69 -13.03 24.71
CA GLY A 683 -20.26 -11.78 24.23
C GLY A 683 -19.52 -10.55 24.79
N GLY A 684 -19.00 -10.63 26.02
CA GLY A 684 -18.20 -9.59 26.65
C GLY A 684 -16.83 -9.37 26.04
N ILE A 685 -16.04 -10.45 25.84
CA ILE A 685 -14.72 -10.35 25.20
C ILE A 685 -14.84 -9.91 23.73
N HIS A 686 -15.88 -10.37 23.03
CA HIS A 686 -16.16 -9.98 21.64
C HIS A 686 -16.61 -8.52 21.53
N ALA A 687 -17.41 -8.04 22.48
CA ALA A 687 -17.80 -6.62 22.56
C ALA A 687 -16.60 -5.71 22.90
N ALA A 688 -15.72 -6.14 23.81
CA ALA A 688 -14.49 -5.43 24.13
C ALA A 688 -13.55 -5.35 22.91
N GLU A 689 -13.40 -6.45 22.16
CA GLU A 689 -12.63 -6.49 20.90
C GLU A 689 -13.18 -5.47 19.89
N HIS A 690 -14.48 -5.49 19.62
CA HIS A 690 -15.12 -4.58 18.66
C HIS A 690 -14.89 -3.10 19.00
N ALA A 691 -15.04 -2.76 20.28
CA ALA A 691 -14.87 -1.40 20.77
C ALA A 691 -13.38 -0.97 20.71
N ALA A 692 -12.45 -1.87 21.07
CA ALA A 692 -11.02 -1.59 20.98
C ALA A 692 -10.58 -1.34 19.52
N ILE A 693 -11.04 -2.15 18.57
CA ILE A 693 -10.78 -1.92 17.13
C ILE A 693 -11.39 -0.59 16.67
N ALA A 694 -12.59 -0.23 17.16
CA ALA A 694 -13.25 1.01 16.78
C ALA A 694 -12.51 2.26 17.28
N LEU A 695 -11.86 2.18 18.44
CA LEU A 695 -11.10 3.27 19.05
C LEU A 695 -9.61 3.24 18.71
N PHE A 696 -9.12 2.18 18.06
CA PHE A 696 -7.72 2.08 17.64
C PHE A 696 -7.20 3.30 16.85
N PRO A 697 -7.99 3.94 15.95
CA PRO A 697 -7.56 5.15 15.24
C PRO A 697 -7.21 6.34 16.14
N LEU A 698 -7.56 6.31 17.43
CA LEU A 698 -7.15 7.32 18.40
C LEU A 698 -5.63 7.33 18.65
N PHE A 699 -4.91 6.27 18.26
CA PHE A 699 -3.52 6.02 18.66
C PHE A 699 -2.56 5.88 17.48
N ALA A 700 -3.07 5.65 16.27
CA ALA A 700 -2.30 5.53 15.03
C ALA A 700 -3.12 6.08 13.85
N ILE A 701 -2.45 6.66 12.82
CA ILE A 701 -3.16 7.06 11.60
C ILE A 701 -3.50 5.82 10.76
N CYS A 702 -4.62 5.18 11.08
CA CYS A 702 -5.15 4.03 10.35
C CYS A 702 -6.66 4.13 10.20
N ASP A 703 -7.21 3.41 9.21
CA ASP A 703 -8.64 3.15 9.14
C ASP A 703 -8.98 1.96 10.05
N ARG A 704 -10.23 1.88 10.53
CA ARG A 704 -10.75 0.67 11.21
C ARG A 704 -10.58 -0.57 10.33
N ASN A 705 -10.51 -0.38 9.01
CA ASN A 705 -10.28 -1.45 8.04
C ASN A 705 -8.90 -2.10 8.14
N ASP A 706 -7.91 -1.38 8.65
CA ASP A 706 -6.51 -1.84 8.70
C ASP A 706 -6.20 -2.77 9.89
N ILE A 707 -7.14 -2.90 10.83
CA ILE A 707 -7.04 -3.77 12.01
C ILE A 707 -8.10 -4.87 11.93
N GLY A 708 -7.68 -6.09 12.22
CA GLY A 708 -8.56 -7.23 12.50
C GLY A 708 -8.51 -7.61 13.97
N GLY A 709 -9.49 -8.41 14.40
CA GLY A 709 -9.48 -9.01 15.72
C GLY A 709 -10.24 -10.33 15.73
N ILE A 710 -10.01 -11.05 16.81
CA ILE A 710 -10.71 -12.27 17.17
C ILE A 710 -10.62 -12.50 18.67
N SER A 711 -11.70 -12.99 19.27
CA SER A 711 -11.76 -13.32 20.69
C SER A 711 -12.02 -14.81 20.88
N TYR A 712 -11.33 -15.41 21.84
CA TYR A 712 -11.43 -16.82 22.20
C TYR A 712 -11.85 -16.96 23.66
N PRO A 713 -12.96 -17.67 23.96
CA PRO A 713 -13.27 -18.10 25.32
C PRO A 713 -12.18 -19.02 25.89
N ARG A 714 -11.53 -19.81 25.03
CA ARG A 714 -10.34 -20.59 25.36
C ARG A 714 -9.52 -20.86 24.11
N HIS A 715 -8.36 -20.22 23.99
CA HIS A 715 -7.49 -20.37 22.82
C HIS A 715 -6.64 -21.64 22.93
N PRO A 716 -6.55 -22.50 21.89
CA PRO A 716 -5.86 -23.79 21.97
C PRO A 716 -4.39 -23.70 22.41
N GLN A 717 -3.63 -22.74 21.89
CA GLN A 717 -2.20 -22.59 22.20
C GLN A 717 -1.92 -21.80 23.49
N VAL A 718 -2.84 -20.93 23.91
CA VAL A 718 -2.65 -20.11 25.13
C VAL A 718 -3.18 -20.85 26.35
N GLY A 719 -4.18 -21.72 26.18
CA GLY A 719 -4.82 -22.47 27.26
C GLY A 719 -5.79 -21.65 28.12
N LYS A 720 -5.91 -20.34 27.87
CA LYS A 720 -6.77 -19.36 28.56
C LYS A 720 -7.70 -18.64 27.57
N SER A 721 -8.61 -17.83 28.11
CA SER A 721 -9.36 -16.86 27.31
C SER A 721 -8.43 -15.77 26.78
N ALA A 722 -8.65 -15.29 25.55
CA ALA A 722 -7.79 -14.29 24.94
C ALA A 722 -8.53 -13.40 23.92
N ILE A 723 -8.10 -12.14 23.82
CA ILE A 723 -8.52 -11.21 22.77
C ILE A 723 -7.30 -10.90 21.90
N PHE A 724 -7.38 -11.17 20.61
CA PHE A 724 -6.34 -10.90 19.62
C PHE A 724 -6.71 -9.67 18.79
N LEU A 725 -5.73 -8.81 18.56
CA LEU A 725 -5.79 -7.76 17.55
C LEU A 725 -4.59 -7.92 16.63
N TYR A 726 -4.81 -7.87 15.32
CA TYR A 726 -3.77 -8.09 14.31
C TYR A 726 -3.88 -7.09 13.16
N ASP A 727 -2.76 -6.86 12.48
CA ASP A 727 -2.74 -6.05 11.27
C ASP A 727 -3.52 -6.78 10.17
N GLY A 728 -4.49 -6.09 9.55
CA GLY A 728 -5.37 -6.66 8.52
C GLY A 728 -4.70 -6.92 7.16
N TYR A 729 -3.38 -6.93 7.12
CA TYR A 729 -2.58 -7.08 5.90
C TYR A 729 -1.53 -8.18 6.04
N PRO A 730 -1.29 -8.98 4.98
CA PRO A 730 -0.20 -9.93 4.96
C PRO A 730 1.17 -9.30 5.27
N GLY A 731 1.95 -9.95 6.12
CA GLY A 731 3.26 -9.50 6.62
C GLY A 731 3.19 -8.49 7.77
N GLY A 732 2.02 -7.88 8.04
CA GLY A 732 1.86 -6.79 8.99
C GLY A 732 2.38 -5.44 8.46
N ILE A 733 1.85 -4.34 8.99
CA ILE A 733 2.25 -2.96 8.65
C ILE A 733 2.66 -2.14 9.88
N GLY A 734 2.80 -2.80 11.03
CA GLY A 734 3.31 -2.21 12.26
C GLY A 734 2.27 -1.46 13.10
N LEU A 735 0.97 -1.55 12.78
CA LEU A 735 -0.06 -0.86 13.55
C LEU A 735 -0.24 -1.48 14.93
N THR A 736 -0.34 -2.81 15.00
CA THR A 736 -0.53 -3.55 16.23
C THR A 736 0.67 -3.50 17.17
N ARG A 737 1.88 -3.28 16.66
CA ARG A 737 3.03 -2.96 17.50
C ARG A 737 2.79 -1.69 18.32
N ARG A 738 2.22 -0.64 17.71
CA ARG A 738 1.83 0.57 18.42
C ARG A 738 0.69 0.31 19.42
N GLY A 739 -0.29 -0.51 19.02
CA GLY A 739 -1.36 -0.96 19.91
C GLY A 739 -0.85 -1.69 21.16
N TYR A 740 0.18 -2.54 20.99
CA TYR A 740 0.86 -3.21 22.09
C TYR A 740 1.57 -2.23 23.03
N GLU A 741 2.28 -1.23 22.49
CA GLU A 741 2.92 -0.18 23.27
C GLU A 741 1.91 0.59 24.14
N MET A 742 0.74 0.94 23.58
CA MET A 742 -0.29 1.79 24.18
C MET A 742 -1.50 1.03 24.75
N ILE A 743 -1.33 -0.26 25.05
CA ILE A 743 -2.44 -1.16 25.36
C ILE A 743 -3.29 -0.71 26.57
N GLU A 744 -2.66 -0.17 27.61
CA GLU A 744 -3.37 0.32 28.81
C GLU A 744 -4.30 1.49 28.48
N GLU A 745 -3.79 2.46 27.72
CA GLU A 745 -4.55 3.62 27.26
C GLU A 745 -5.68 3.20 26.31
N LEU A 746 -5.41 2.25 25.39
CA LEU A 746 -6.41 1.71 24.48
C LEU A 746 -7.57 1.07 25.24
N LEU A 747 -7.29 0.16 26.18
CA LEU A 747 -8.34 -0.48 26.98
C LEU A 747 -9.05 0.53 27.89
N GLY A 748 -8.33 1.50 28.45
CA GLY A 748 -8.91 2.58 29.26
C GLY A 748 -9.92 3.43 28.50
N ARG A 749 -9.59 3.87 27.28
CA ARG A 749 -10.52 4.61 26.42
C ARG A 749 -11.67 3.74 25.92
N THR A 750 -11.41 2.45 25.68
CA THR A 750 -12.43 1.45 25.32
C THR A 750 -13.46 1.31 26.44
N LEU A 751 -13.01 1.15 27.68
CA LEU A 751 -13.89 1.06 28.84
C LEU A 751 -14.75 2.32 29.00
N LEU A 752 -14.14 3.50 28.88
CA LEU A 752 -14.84 4.78 29.00
C LEU A 752 -15.97 4.91 27.96
N ALA A 753 -15.65 4.67 26.68
CA ALA A 753 -16.61 4.79 25.58
C ALA A 753 -17.79 3.82 25.72
N ILE A 754 -17.55 2.57 26.15
CA ILE A 754 -18.64 1.61 26.37
C ILE A 754 -19.55 2.06 27.51
N LYS A 755 -18.97 2.51 28.63
CA LYS A 755 -19.72 2.91 29.83
C LYS A 755 -20.63 4.13 29.61
N GLU A 756 -20.15 5.13 28.89
CA GLU A 756 -20.87 6.38 28.69
C GLU A 756 -21.95 6.30 27.61
N CYS A 757 -21.86 5.29 26.74
CA CYS A 757 -22.90 5.06 25.75
C CYS A 757 -24.25 4.79 26.45
N PRO A 758 -25.35 5.50 26.11
CA PRO A 758 -26.63 5.36 26.81
C PRO A 758 -27.41 4.08 26.45
N CYS A 759 -26.94 3.28 25.48
CA CYS A 759 -27.66 2.05 25.08
C CYS A 759 -27.60 0.97 26.17
N GLU A 760 -28.64 0.13 26.25
CA GLU A 760 -28.67 -0.99 27.20
C GLU A 760 -27.92 -2.21 26.65
N GLU A 761 -28.34 -2.72 25.49
CA GLU A 761 -27.87 -3.99 24.91
C GLU A 761 -26.57 -3.86 24.10
N GLY A 762 -26.30 -2.67 23.54
CA GLY A 762 -25.21 -2.44 22.60
C GLY A 762 -25.69 -1.76 21.31
N CYS A 763 -24.84 -0.91 20.72
CA CYS A 763 -25.16 -0.22 19.47
C CYS A 763 -23.90 0.08 18.63
N PRO A 764 -24.04 0.60 17.40
CA PRO A 764 -22.92 1.06 16.58
C PRO A 764 -22.01 2.11 17.23
N SER A 765 -22.51 2.84 18.23
CA SER A 765 -21.76 3.82 19.02
C SER A 765 -20.92 3.22 20.15
N CYS A 766 -20.93 1.91 20.37
CA CYS A 766 -20.08 1.28 21.39
C CYS A 766 -19.49 -0.06 20.93
N ILE A 767 -20.31 -1.11 20.79
CA ILE A 767 -19.84 -2.49 20.69
C ILE A 767 -20.19 -3.19 19.37
N HIS A 768 -20.95 -2.56 18.45
CA HIS A 768 -21.20 -3.16 17.14
C HIS A 768 -20.06 -2.90 16.15
N SER A 769 -19.78 -3.90 15.33
CA SER A 769 -18.84 -3.83 14.22
C SER A 769 -19.53 -4.13 12.90
N PRO A 770 -19.34 -3.30 11.85
CA PRO A 770 -19.84 -3.61 10.52
C PRO A 770 -19.09 -4.80 9.89
N LYS A 771 -17.88 -5.11 10.36
CA LYS A 771 -17.03 -6.22 9.91
C LYS A 771 -17.34 -7.57 10.59
N CYS A 772 -18.23 -7.60 11.58
CA CYS A 772 -18.49 -8.82 12.32
C CYS A 772 -19.13 -9.87 11.40
N GLY A 773 -18.37 -10.94 11.13
CA GLY A 773 -18.80 -12.12 10.37
C GLY A 773 -19.89 -12.92 11.08
N ASN A 774 -19.97 -12.81 12.40
CA ASN A 774 -21.00 -13.41 13.26
C ASN A 774 -22.26 -12.53 13.39
N GLY A 775 -22.44 -11.52 12.54
CA GLY A 775 -23.65 -10.69 12.55
C GLY A 775 -23.84 -9.82 13.81
N ASN A 776 -22.77 -9.54 14.57
CA ASN A 776 -22.79 -8.89 15.89
C ASN A 776 -23.53 -9.70 16.96
N LYS A 777 -23.44 -11.03 16.91
CA LYS A 777 -24.03 -11.91 17.91
C LYS A 777 -23.08 -13.07 18.27
N PRO A 778 -23.00 -13.45 19.56
CA PRO A 778 -23.49 -12.73 20.73
C PRO A 778 -22.59 -11.53 21.07
N LEU A 779 -23.16 -10.51 21.72
CA LEU A 779 -22.46 -9.37 22.30
C LEU A 779 -23.10 -9.07 23.66
N ASP A 780 -22.29 -8.73 24.66
CA ASP A 780 -22.77 -8.36 25.99
C ASP A 780 -22.00 -7.14 26.52
N LYS A 781 -22.69 -6.01 26.57
CA LYS A 781 -22.13 -4.72 26.99
C LYS A 781 -21.69 -4.74 28.45
N ARG A 782 -22.50 -5.31 29.34
CA ARG A 782 -22.22 -5.33 30.78
C ARG A 782 -21.04 -6.24 31.09
N ALA A 783 -20.97 -7.39 30.41
CA ALA A 783 -19.83 -8.29 30.49
C ALA A 783 -18.53 -7.58 30.05
N ALA A 784 -18.56 -6.86 28.91
CA ALA A 784 -17.39 -6.14 28.40
C ALA A 784 -16.87 -5.10 29.40
N VAL A 785 -17.78 -4.32 30.01
CA VAL A 785 -17.42 -3.34 31.05
C VAL A 785 -16.76 -4.03 32.24
N LEU A 786 -17.37 -5.09 32.77
CA LEU A 786 -16.85 -5.83 33.92
C LEU A 786 -15.46 -6.44 33.65
N ILE A 787 -15.27 -7.01 32.46
CA ILE A 787 -13.99 -7.57 32.01
C ILE A 787 -12.93 -6.46 31.99
N LEU A 788 -13.18 -5.37 31.26
CA LEU A 788 -12.22 -4.28 31.12
C LEU A 788 -11.89 -3.59 32.46
N GLU A 789 -12.86 -3.42 33.35
CA GLU A 789 -12.62 -2.90 34.70
C GLU A 789 -11.72 -3.82 35.51
N THR A 790 -11.98 -5.13 35.46
CA THR A 790 -11.20 -6.12 36.20
C THR A 790 -9.75 -6.15 35.69
N LEU A 791 -9.55 -6.09 34.38
CA LEU A 791 -8.22 -6.06 33.76
C LEU A 791 -7.44 -4.78 34.15
N LEU A 792 -8.10 -3.61 34.18
CA LEU A 792 -7.43 -2.32 34.41
C LEU A 792 -7.25 -1.94 35.88
N ARG A 793 -8.21 -2.27 36.77
CA ARG A 793 -8.23 -1.78 38.16
C ARG A 793 -7.96 -2.85 39.21
N GLY A 794 -8.03 -4.13 38.83
CA GLY A 794 -7.96 -5.22 39.79
C GLY A 794 -9.16 -5.24 40.73
N GLU A 795 -9.10 -6.07 41.76
CA GLU A 795 -10.18 -6.16 42.75
C GLU A 795 -10.32 -4.82 43.51
N ALA A 796 -11.47 -4.16 43.34
CA ALA A 796 -11.91 -3.16 44.29
C ALA A 796 -12.27 -3.89 45.59
N GLU A 797 -11.32 -3.97 46.53
CA GLU A 797 -11.60 -4.35 47.92
C GLU A 797 -12.64 -3.40 48.51
N LYS A 798 -13.91 -3.82 48.51
CA LYS A 798 -14.93 -3.32 49.42
C LYS A 798 -15.58 -4.48 50.16
N GLY A 799 -15.06 -4.72 51.36
CA GLY A 799 -15.83 -5.19 52.50
C GLY A 799 -15.69 -6.67 52.86
N ARG A 800 -14.76 -7.00 53.76
CA ARG A 800 -15.01 -7.17 55.21
C ARG A 800 -13.73 -7.68 55.86
N ARG A 801 -13.16 -6.83 56.73
CA ARG A 801 -12.32 -7.32 57.82
C ARG A 801 -13.23 -8.06 58.78
N GLU A 802 -12.96 -9.33 59.02
CA GLU A 802 -13.27 -10.00 60.27
C GLU A 802 -12.21 -11.07 60.51
N GLU A 803 -11.76 -11.12 61.76
CA GLU A 803 -10.61 -11.83 62.29
C GLU A 803 -10.91 -13.31 62.55
N GLY A 804 -9.85 -14.11 62.64
CA GLY A 804 -9.83 -15.47 63.20
C GLY A 804 -9.83 -16.58 62.15
N GLU A 805 -9.04 -17.65 62.22
CA GLU A 805 -8.16 -18.21 63.24
C GLU A 805 -7.11 -19.11 62.55
N ARG A 806 -6.09 -19.48 63.31
CA ARG A 806 -4.94 -20.32 62.96
C ARG A 806 -5.34 -21.78 62.70
N GLU A 807 -4.64 -22.47 61.81
CA GLU A 807 -3.72 -23.59 62.15
C GLU A 807 -3.12 -24.29 60.91
N GLU A 808 -1.84 -24.66 61.09
CA GLU A 808 -0.96 -25.72 60.54
C GLU A 808 -1.40 -26.55 59.30
N ALA A 809 -0.53 -27.07 58.41
CA ALA A 809 0.78 -27.68 58.65
C ALA A 809 1.57 -27.94 57.34
N GLU A 810 2.86 -28.21 57.54
CA GLU A 810 3.75 -29.10 56.76
C GLU A 810 4.39 -28.65 55.43
N ARG A 811 5.68 -28.28 55.57
CA ARG A 811 6.72 -28.49 54.57
C ARG A 811 7.37 -29.86 54.78
N PRO A 812 7.87 -30.51 53.72
CA PRO A 812 9.13 -31.24 53.81
C PRO A 812 10.23 -30.54 53.01
N ARG A 813 11.37 -30.40 53.67
CA ARG A 813 12.68 -30.12 53.06
C ARG A 813 13.18 -31.38 52.37
N SER A 814 13.84 -31.25 51.23
CA SER A 814 15.04 -32.05 50.97
C SER A 814 16.06 -31.28 50.13
N ARG A 815 17.30 -31.31 50.62
CA ARG A 815 18.53 -30.92 49.92
C ARG A 815 18.94 -32.08 49.02
N ARG A 816 19.53 -31.79 47.85
CA ARG A 816 20.89 -32.27 47.48
C ARG A 816 21.34 -31.69 46.14
N ARG A 817 22.66 -31.66 46.02
CA ARG A 817 23.51 -30.97 45.04
C ARG A 817 24.28 -32.06 44.29
N ALA A 818 24.23 -32.05 42.96
CA ALA A 818 25.05 -32.76 41.96
C ALA A 818 24.23 -32.70 40.66
N GLU A 819 24.72 -32.47 39.44
CA GLU A 819 26.03 -32.49 38.84
C GLU A 819 25.90 -31.76 37.48
N ARG A 820 27.01 -31.23 36.97
CA ARG A 820 27.08 -30.62 35.65
C ARG A 820 26.95 -31.72 34.59
N GLY A 821 25.87 -31.67 33.80
CA GLY A 821 25.73 -32.42 32.56
C GLY A 821 25.43 -31.46 31.43
N SER A 822 26.39 -31.29 30.52
CA SER A 822 26.23 -30.58 29.25
C SER A 822 25.20 -31.31 28.39
N VAL A 823 24.05 -30.69 28.12
CA VAL A 823 23.12 -31.18 27.10
C VAL A 823 23.54 -30.57 25.76
N SER A 824 24.22 -31.39 24.97
CA SER A 824 24.49 -31.18 23.57
C SER A 824 23.19 -30.93 22.80
N SER A 825 23.22 -29.88 21.97
CA SER A 825 22.33 -29.66 20.84
C SER A 825 21.99 -30.95 20.09
N PRO A 826 20.74 -31.15 19.63
CA PRO A 826 20.39 -32.33 18.85
C PRO A 826 21.21 -32.34 17.57
N SER A 827 22.10 -33.34 17.46
CA SER A 827 22.74 -33.69 16.20
C SER A 827 21.67 -34.08 15.18
N PRO A 828 21.84 -33.73 13.89
CA PRO A 828 20.91 -34.14 12.86
C PRO A 828 20.85 -35.67 12.84
N SER A 829 19.62 -36.18 12.84
CA SER A 829 19.33 -37.60 12.62
C SER A 829 20.09 -38.10 11.38
N PRO A 830 20.64 -39.32 11.37
CA PRO A 830 21.17 -39.90 10.16
C PRO A 830 20.05 -39.95 9.11
N LEU A 831 20.32 -39.45 7.91
CA LEU A 831 19.45 -39.59 6.75
C LEU A 831 18.98 -41.05 6.62
N PRO A 832 17.74 -41.31 6.18
CA PRO A 832 17.31 -42.67 5.84
C PRO A 832 18.24 -43.25 4.75
N ALA A 833 18.39 -44.58 4.74
CA ALA A 833 19.18 -45.32 3.75
C ALA A 833 18.88 -44.87 2.30
N PRO A 834 19.84 -44.92 1.37
CA PRO A 834 19.64 -44.38 0.03
C PRO A 834 18.49 -45.12 -0.67
N SER A 835 17.53 -44.36 -1.18
CA SER A 835 16.52 -44.87 -2.11
C SER A 835 17.21 -45.35 -3.39
N ARG A 836 16.69 -46.40 -4.02
CA ARG A 836 17.22 -46.94 -5.27
C ARG A 836 16.87 -46.00 -6.42
N VAL A 837 17.84 -45.17 -6.81
CA VAL A 837 17.71 -44.21 -7.90
C VAL A 837 18.23 -44.83 -9.19
N LEU A 838 17.38 -44.85 -10.22
CA LEU A 838 17.77 -45.23 -11.57
C LEU A 838 17.95 -43.98 -12.43
N TYR A 839 19.05 -43.91 -13.17
CA TYR A 839 19.32 -42.83 -14.11
C TYR A 839 19.15 -43.38 -15.51
N PHE A 840 18.35 -42.72 -16.33
CA PHE A 840 17.82 -43.30 -17.56
C PHE A 840 17.82 -42.31 -18.71
N ASP A 841 18.21 -42.81 -19.88
CA ASP A 841 18.19 -42.11 -21.16
C ASP A 841 18.06 -43.14 -22.30
N ILE A 842 17.49 -42.73 -23.44
CA ILE A 842 17.39 -43.56 -24.64
C ILE A 842 17.89 -42.84 -25.89
N GLU A 843 18.35 -43.66 -26.82
CA GLU A 843 18.61 -43.24 -28.19
C GLU A 843 17.64 -43.90 -29.18
N THR A 844 17.44 -43.25 -30.33
CA THR A 844 16.39 -43.63 -31.29
C THR A 844 16.95 -44.09 -32.63
N GLN A 845 16.15 -44.86 -33.40
CA GLN A 845 16.53 -45.36 -34.73
C GLN A 845 16.16 -44.38 -35.85
N GLN A 846 15.13 -43.55 -35.64
CA GLN A 846 14.63 -42.58 -36.59
C GLN A 846 14.57 -41.19 -35.97
N SER A 847 14.87 -40.17 -36.77
CA SER A 847 14.76 -38.77 -36.35
C SER A 847 13.31 -38.30 -36.36
N ALA A 848 13.05 -37.15 -35.71
CA ALA A 848 11.74 -36.52 -35.71
C ALA A 848 11.25 -36.18 -37.14
N GLU A 849 12.14 -35.84 -38.06
CA GLU A 849 11.78 -35.54 -39.46
C GLU A 849 11.28 -36.78 -40.20
N GLU A 850 11.91 -37.93 -39.96
CA GLU A 850 11.60 -39.19 -40.64
C GLU A 850 10.25 -39.78 -40.23
N VAL A 851 9.82 -39.52 -38.99
CA VAL A 851 8.50 -39.92 -38.48
C VAL A 851 7.42 -38.87 -38.74
N GLY A 852 7.73 -37.77 -39.44
CA GLY A 852 6.77 -36.71 -39.77
C GLY A 852 6.50 -35.68 -38.66
N GLY A 853 7.42 -35.53 -37.71
CA GLY A 853 7.43 -34.47 -36.70
C GLY A 853 7.43 -34.96 -35.24
N TRP A 854 7.71 -34.04 -34.31
CA TRP A 854 7.81 -34.30 -32.87
C TRP A 854 6.52 -34.78 -32.19
N GLN A 855 5.37 -34.77 -32.86
CA GLN A 855 4.15 -35.38 -32.37
C GLN A 855 4.16 -36.91 -32.48
N ASN A 856 5.04 -37.47 -33.32
CA ASN A 856 5.11 -38.89 -33.65
C ASN A 856 6.29 -39.61 -32.95
N LYS A 857 6.67 -39.18 -31.75
CA LYS A 857 7.85 -39.72 -31.00
C LYS A 857 7.79 -41.24 -30.81
N HIS A 858 6.60 -41.80 -30.61
CA HIS A 858 6.39 -43.23 -30.48
C HIS A 858 6.83 -44.03 -31.72
N LEU A 859 6.87 -43.42 -32.91
CA LEU A 859 7.33 -44.06 -34.14
C LEU A 859 8.86 -44.01 -34.31
N MET A 860 9.60 -43.30 -33.45
CA MET A 860 11.04 -43.09 -33.63
C MET A 860 11.89 -44.35 -33.37
N ARG A 861 11.30 -45.35 -32.71
CA ARG A 861 11.86 -46.65 -32.33
C ARG A 861 13.12 -46.59 -31.47
N LEU A 862 13.24 -47.50 -30.52
CA LEU A 862 14.39 -47.56 -29.60
C LEU A 862 15.62 -48.17 -30.30
N SER A 863 16.77 -47.50 -30.28
CA SER A 863 18.04 -48.12 -30.68
C SER A 863 18.71 -48.78 -29.47
N VAL A 864 19.00 -47.98 -28.44
CA VAL A 864 19.61 -48.40 -27.18
C VAL A 864 19.00 -47.58 -26.03
N ALA A 865 18.74 -48.24 -24.91
CA ALA A 865 18.42 -47.60 -23.64
C ALA A 865 19.54 -47.91 -22.63
N ALA A 866 20.03 -46.88 -21.94
CA ALA A 866 20.99 -47.03 -20.86
C ALA A 866 20.33 -46.72 -19.52
N VAL A 867 20.60 -47.57 -18.52
CA VAL A 867 20.17 -47.38 -17.13
C VAL A 867 21.37 -47.53 -16.22
N TYR A 868 21.63 -46.55 -15.36
CA TYR A 868 22.57 -46.70 -14.26
C TYR A 868 21.78 -46.87 -12.95
N ASP A 869 22.15 -47.88 -12.16
CA ASP A 869 21.47 -48.23 -10.92
C ASP A 869 22.33 -47.85 -9.72
N SER A 870 21.80 -47.00 -8.83
CA SER A 870 22.55 -46.52 -7.66
C SER A 870 22.73 -47.60 -6.58
N LEU A 871 21.98 -48.71 -6.62
CA LEU A 871 22.07 -49.78 -5.62
C LEU A 871 23.32 -50.65 -5.83
N ASP A 872 23.62 -51.00 -7.07
CA ASP A 872 24.73 -51.89 -7.43
C ASP A 872 25.88 -51.17 -8.15
N ASP A 873 25.74 -49.87 -8.43
CA ASP A 873 26.74 -49.03 -9.08
C ASP A 873 27.11 -49.52 -10.49
N GLN A 874 26.14 -50.09 -11.23
CA GLN A 874 26.35 -50.65 -12.57
C GLN A 874 25.48 -50.01 -13.66
N PHE A 875 25.97 -50.10 -14.90
CA PHE A 875 25.22 -49.77 -16.11
C PHE A 875 24.55 -51.02 -16.71
N TYR A 876 23.31 -50.85 -17.12
CA TYR A 876 22.50 -51.83 -17.83
C TYR A 876 22.11 -51.25 -19.18
N LEU A 877 22.36 -52.02 -20.24
CA LEU A 877 22.02 -51.65 -21.61
C LEU A 877 20.90 -52.55 -22.11
N TYR A 878 19.92 -51.94 -22.76
CA TYR A 878 18.77 -52.63 -23.31
C TYR A 878 18.62 -52.27 -24.79
N THR A 879 18.46 -53.29 -25.62
CA THR A 879 18.11 -53.14 -27.03
C THR A 879 16.59 -53.10 -27.21
N GLU A 880 16.12 -52.81 -28.42
CA GLU A 880 14.69 -52.82 -28.77
C GLU A 880 13.98 -54.14 -28.36
N ALA A 881 14.65 -55.29 -28.50
CA ALA A 881 14.10 -56.60 -28.11
C ALA A 881 13.97 -56.79 -26.60
N GLN A 882 14.65 -55.96 -25.79
CA GLN A 882 14.73 -56.07 -24.34
C GLN A 882 13.93 -54.99 -23.59
N VAL A 883 13.03 -54.28 -24.28
CA VAL A 883 12.16 -53.27 -23.67
C VAL A 883 11.32 -53.82 -22.50
N PRO A 884 10.76 -55.06 -22.55
CA PRO A 884 10.04 -55.61 -21.39
C PRO A 884 10.91 -55.69 -20.13
N GLN A 885 12.19 -56.08 -20.26
CA GLN A 885 13.13 -56.15 -19.15
C GLN A 885 13.53 -54.76 -18.64
N LEU A 886 13.68 -53.77 -19.54
CA LEU A 886 13.90 -52.37 -19.17
C LEU A 886 12.74 -51.84 -18.32
N VAL A 887 11.50 -52.10 -18.72
CA VAL A 887 10.31 -51.65 -17.99
C VAL A 887 10.26 -52.25 -16.59
N GLU A 888 10.57 -53.54 -16.42
CA GLU A 888 10.66 -54.16 -15.09
C GLU A 888 11.78 -53.56 -14.24
N LYS A 889 12.93 -53.23 -14.84
CA LYS A 889 14.01 -52.53 -14.14
C LYS A 889 13.53 -51.15 -13.66
N LEU A 890 12.90 -50.34 -14.52
CA LEU A 890 12.38 -49.01 -14.16
C LEU A 890 11.31 -49.06 -13.05
N LYS A 891 10.46 -50.09 -13.04
CA LYS A 891 9.46 -50.31 -11.96
C LYS A 891 10.10 -50.62 -10.60
N SER A 892 11.33 -51.10 -10.59
CA SER A 892 12.04 -51.43 -9.35
C SER A 892 12.75 -50.24 -8.69
N ALA A 893 12.69 -49.06 -9.32
CA ALA A 893 13.27 -47.83 -8.80
C ALA A 893 12.35 -47.16 -7.77
N ASP A 894 12.95 -46.61 -6.71
CA ASP A 894 12.26 -45.66 -5.84
C ASP A 894 12.16 -44.28 -6.49
N LEU A 895 13.11 -43.95 -7.38
CA LEU A 895 13.12 -42.73 -8.18
C LEU A 895 13.81 -42.98 -9.53
N VAL A 896 13.18 -42.57 -10.63
CA VAL A 896 13.80 -42.50 -11.96
C VAL A 896 14.19 -41.06 -12.25
N VAL A 897 15.47 -40.84 -12.58
CA VAL A 897 16.03 -39.53 -12.95
C VAL A 897 16.44 -39.55 -14.41
N GLY A 898 16.01 -38.55 -15.17
CA GLY A 898 16.36 -38.40 -16.59
C GLY A 898 16.33 -36.95 -17.03
N PHE A 899 16.77 -36.70 -18.27
CA PHE A 899 16.71 -35.40 -18.90
C PHE A 899 15.70 -35.44 -20.06
N ASN A 900 14.53 -34.79 -19.90
CA ASN A 900 13.41 -34.84 -20.86
C ASN A 900 12.65 -36.19 -20.94
N ILE A 901 12.81 -37.05 -19.94
CA ILE A 901 12.22 -38.39 -19.83
C ILE A 901 10.69 -38.44 -20.01
N LYS A 902 9.94 -37.49 -19.44
CA LYS A 902 8.46 -37.52 -19.47
C LYS A 902 7.91 -37.19 -20.86
N ASN A 903 8.56 -36.24 -21.53
CA ASN A 903 8.09 -35.69 -22.80
C ASN A 903 8.77 -36.33 -24.01
N PHE A 904 9.85 -37.10 -23.82
CA PHE A 904 10.57 -37.76 -24.90
C PHE A 904 10.68 -39.27 -24.66
N ASP A 905 11.53 -39.71 -23.73
CA ASP A 905 11.90 -41.13 -23.58
C ASP A 905 10.68 -42.04 -23.34
N TYR A 906 9.83 -41.68 -22.39
CA TYR A 906 8.59 -42.42 -22.12
C TYR A 906 7.61 -42.38 -23.31
N GLN A 907 7.64 -41.34 -24.15
CA GLN A 907 6.81 -41.27 -25.35
C GLN A 907 7.28 -42.23 -26.43
N VAL A 908 8.59 -42.45 -26.54
CA VAL A 908 9.15 -43.47 -27.44
C VAL A 908 8.81 -44.88 -26.94
N LEU A 909 8.99 -45.14 -25.64
CA LEU A 909 8.74 -46.46 -25.06
C LEU A 909 7.26 -46.90 -25.11
N ARG A 910 6.31 -45.95 -25.18
CA ARG A 910 4.87 -46.24 -25.31
C ARG A 910 4.50 -47.09 -26.53
N ALA A 911 5.33 -47.13 -27.58
CA ALA A 911 5.10 -48.00 -28.73
C ALA A 911 5.30 -49.49 -28.42
N TYR A 912 5.99 -49.82 -27.32
CA TYR A 912 6.43 -51.17 -26.99
C TYR A 912 5.71 -51.79 -25.79
N THR A 913 4.95 -51.00 -25.03
CA THR A 913 4.30 -51.45 -23.80
C THR A 913 3.00 -50.69 -23.52
N SER A 914 2.04 -51.37 -22.90
CA SER A 914 0.82 -50.76 -22.36
C SER A 914 1.01 -50.17 -20.95
N PHE A 915 2.21 -50.28 -20.37
CA PHE A 915 2.51 -49.74 -19.06
C PHE A 915 2.42 -48.20 -19.03
N ASP A 916 1.74 -47.66 -18.01
CA ASP A 916 1.63 -46.23 -17.80
C ASP A 916 2.83 -45.68 -17.01
N PHE A 917 3.82 -45.17 -17.73
CA PHE A 917 5.01 -44.53 -17.15
C PHE A 917 4.71 -43.31 -16.27
N GLY A 918 3.51 -42.71 -16.34
CA GLY A 918 3.10 -41.62 -15.45
C GLY A 918 3.02 -42.03 -13.97
N ARG A 919 2.96 -43.33 -13.69
CA ARG A 919 2.93 -43.88 -12.32
C ARG A 919 4.30 -44.01 -11.67
N LEU A 920 5.39 -43.92 -12.45
CA LEU A 920 6.74 -44.03 -11.90
C LEU A 920 7.13 -42.74 -11.16
N PRO A 921 7.69 -42.82 -9.94
CA PRO A 921 8.30 -41.66 -9.29
C PRO A 921 9.43 -41.16 -10.18
N THR A 922 9.22 -40.01 -10.85
CA THR A 922 10.13 -39.54 -11.91
C THR A 922 10.50 -38.08 -11.71
N LEU A 923 11.80 -37.83 -11.60
CA LEU A 923 12.39 -36.49 -11.64
C LEU A 923 12.97 -36.25 -13.05
N ASP A 924 12.31 -35.37 -13.78
CA ASP A 924 12.76 -34.93 -15.10
C ASP A 924 13.45 -33.57 -14.93
N ILE A 925 14.78 -33.54 -15.06
CA ILE A 925 15.59 -32.34 -14.81
C ILE A 925 15.12 -31.15 -15.67
N LEU A 926 14.78 -31.41 -16.94
CA LEU A 926 14.34 -30.36 -17.86
C LEU A 926 12.97 -29.80 -17.46
N ASP A 927 12.05 -30.68 -17.07
CA ASP A 927 10.71 -30.31 -16.59
C ASP A 927 10.79 -29.50 -15.29
N GLU A 928 11.64 -29.90 -14.35
CA GLU A 928 11.84 -29.19 -13.07
C GLU A 928 12.43 -27.78 -13.28
N ILE A 929 13.45 -27.65 -14.13
CA ILE A 929 14.00 -26.34 -14.51
C ILE A 929 12.92 -25.49 -15.20
N TYR A 930 12.18 -26.07 -16.14
CA TYR A 930 11.14 -25.35 -16.88
C TYR A 930 10.00 -24.90 -15.97
N LYS A 931 9.54 -25.73 -15.02
CA LYS A 931 8.50 -25.37 -14.06
C LYS A 931 8.91 -24.16 -13.21
N LYS A 932 10.16 -24.14 -12.77
CA LYS A 932 10.68 -23.10 -11.86
C LYS A 932 11.07 -21.81 -12.58
N PHE A 933 11.81 -21.91 -13.68
CA PHE A 933 12.42 -20.76 -14.36
C PHE A 933 11.75 -20.37 -15.69
N LYS A 934 10.80 -21.18 -16.19
CA LYS A 934 10.00 -20.91 -17.41
C LYS A 934 10.79 -20.82 -18.73
N PHE A 935 11.99 -21.38 -18.80
CA PHE A 935 12.75 -21.56 -20.04
C PHE A 935 13.37 -22.95 -20.11
N ARG A 936 13.71 -23.40 -21.32
CA ARG A 936 14.33 -24.70 -21.57
C ARG A 936 15.84 -24.54 -21.76
N LEU A 937 16.59 -25.51 -21.26
CA LEU A 937 18.04 -25.61 -21.40
C LEU A 937 18.41 -26.96 -22.01
N SER A 938 19.61 -27.05 -22.59
CA SER A 938 20.16 -28.34 -23.05
C SER A 938 20.96 -29.00 -21.93
N LEU A 939 21.02 -30.33 -21.92
CA LEU A 939 21.86 -31.08 -20.98
C LEU A 939 23.34 -30.72 -21.17
N GLY A 940 23.78 -30.59 -22.43
CA GLY A 940 25.15 -30.24 -22.78
C GLY A 940 25.59 -28.92 -22.16
N ASP A 941 24.79 -27.86 -22.29
CA ASP A 941 25.11 -26.55 -21.71
C ASP A 941 25.22 -26.61 -20.18
N LEU A 942 24.28 -27.30 -19.53
CA LEU A 942 24.27 -27.44 -18.08
C LEU A 942 25.49 -28.24 -17.58
N CYS A 943 25.82 -29.34 -18.23
CA CYS A 943 26.96 -30.18 -17.84
C CYS A 943 28.29 -29.49 -18.12
N GLU A 944 28.42 -28.76 -19.23
CA GLU A 944 29.64 -28.01 -19.53
C GLU A 944 29.88 -26.95 -18.45
N LYS A 945 28.85 -26.21 -18.05
CA LYS A 945 29.00 -25.13 -17.06
C LYS A 945 29.06 -25.62 -15.62
N THR A 946 28.37 -26.71 -15.29
CA THR A 946 28.29 -27.23 -13.91
C THR A 946 29.42 -28.22 -13.60
N LEU A 947 29.74 -29.11 -14.53
CA LEU A 947 30.67 -30.23 -14.33
C LEU A 947 31.97 -30.09 -15.12
N ASN A 948 32.10 -29.06 -15.97
CA ASN A 948 33.22 -28.86 -16.88
C ASN A 948 33.42 -30.06 -17.85
N ARG A 949 32.31 -30.64 -18.32
CA ARG A 949 32.30 -31.79 -19.24
C ARG A 949 31.35 -31.53 -20.42
N SER A 950 31.82 -31.72 -21.64
CA SER A 950 31.02 -31.56 -22.87
C SER A 950 30.33 -32.86 -23.30
N LYS A 951 29.17 -32.74 -23.95
CA LYS A 951 28.43 -33.85 -24.55
C LYS A 951 29.11 -34.31 -25.87
N LEU A 952 29.13 -35.62 -26.12
CA LEU A 952 29.72 -36.22 -27.32
C LEU A 952 28.73 -36.20 -28.50
N GLY A 953 28.55 -35.08 -29.19
CA GLY A 953 27.72 -35.02 -30.40
C GLY A 953 26.20 -34.86 -30.15
N ASP A 954 25.48 -34.44 -31.20
CA ASP A 954 24.03 -34.14 -31.16
C ASP A 954 23.18 -35.37 -31.55
N GLY A 955 21.92 -35.44 -31.13
CA GLY A 955 21.04 -36.62 -31.30
C GLY A 955 20.84 -37.03 -32.77
N LEU A 956 20.92 -36.09 -33.71
CA LEU A 956 20.89 -36.40 -35.16
C LEU A 956 22.10 -37.23 -35.62
N GLN A 957 23.26 -37.00 -35.00
CA GLN A 957 24.47 -37.77 -35.30
C GLN A 957 24.35 -39.20 -34.79
N VAL A 958 23.68 -39.42 -33.66
CA VAL A 958 23.46 -40.76 -33.09
C VAL A 958 22.58 -41.62 -34.01
N VAL A 959 21.51 -41.03 -34.57
CA VAL A 959 20.65 -41.70 -35.57
C VAL A 959 21.46 -42.12 -36.80
N SER A 960 22.41 -41.29 -37.25
CA SER A 960 23.28 -41.62 -38.39
C SER A 960 24.23 -42.79 -38.07
N TRP A 961 24.84 -42.82 -36.89
CA TRP A 961 25.72 -43.92 -36.47
C TRP A 961 24.97 -45.25 -36.36
N PHE A 962 23.72 -45.23 -35.90
CA PHE A 962 22.89 -46.44 -35.89
C PHE A 962 22.68 -46.99 -37.29
N LYS A 963 22.36 -46.13 -38.27
CA LYS A 963 22.18 -46.52 -39.69
C LYS A 963 23.46 -47.00 -40.35
N GLU A 964 24.61 -46.49 -39.93
CA GLU A 964 25.94 -46.95 -40.35
C GLU A 964 26.37 -48.26 -39.67
N GLY A 965 25.54 -48.84 -38.78
CA GLY A 965 25.86 -50.06 -38.03
C GLY A 965 26.90 -49.86 -36.93
N ARG A 966 27.20 -48.61 -36.54
CA ARG A 966 28.18 -48.26 -35.51
C ARG A 966 27.56 -48.24 -34.11
N LEU A 967 27.03 -49.39 -33.69
CA LEU A 967 26.30 -49.52 -32.42
C LEU A 967 27.15 -49.17 -31.20
N ASP A 968 28.44 -49.47 -31.22
CA ASP A 968 29.37 -49.13 -30.12
C ASP A 968 29.38 -47.64 -29.80
N LYS A 969 29.28 -46.77 -30.83
CA LYS A 969 29.24 -45.31 -30.65
C LYS A 969 27.90 -44.83 -30.08
N VAL A 970 26.80 -45.48 -30.45
CA VAL A 970 25.46 -45.18 -29.92
C VAL A 970 25.39 -45.56 -28.44
N ILE A 971 25.94 -46.73 -28.08
CA ILE A 971 26.04 -47.18 -26.69
C ILE A 971 26.89 -46.23 -25.86
N GLU A 972 28.07 -45.85 -26.36
CA GLU A 972 28.97 -44.93 -25.66
C GLU A 972 28.30 -43.57 -25.41
N HIS A 973 27.59 -43.03 -26.40
CA HIS A 973 26.86 -41.78 -26.29
C HIS A 973 25.76 -41.86 -25.22
N CYS A 974 24.85 -42.83 -25.32
CA CYS A 974 23.73 -42.97 -24.39
C CYS A 974 24.23 -43.22 -22.96
N ARG A 975 25.28 -44.04 -22.78
CA ARG A 975 25.91 -44.26 -21.47
C ARG A 975 26.47 -42.95 -20.90
N ARG A 976 27.08 -42.11 -21.74
CA ARG A 976 27.65 -40.84 -21.34
C ARG A 976 26.57 -39.84 -20.92
N ASP A 977 25.44 -39.78 -21.62
CA ASP A 977 24.31 -38.92 -21.24
C ASP A 977 23.70 -39.34 -19.89
N VAL A 978 23.60 -40.63 -19.62
CA VAL A 978 23.23 -41.14 -18.28
C VAL A 978 24.26 -40.77 -17.21
N GLU A 979 25.56 -40.92 -17.48
CA GLU A 979 26.63 -40.48 -16.56
C GLU A 979 26.53 -38.98 -16.25
N LEU A 980 26.35 -38.15 -17.28
CA LEU A 980 26.23 -36.71 -17.15
C LEU A 980 24.98 -36.32 -16.37
N THR A 981 23.84 -36.95 -16.65
CA THR A 981 22.58 -36.75 -15.92
C THR A 981 22.74 -37.12 -14.45
N ARG A 982 23.40 -38.26 -14.15
CA ARG A 982 23.69 -38.69 -12.79
C ARG A 982 24.57 -37.71 -12.04
N ASP A 983 25.69 -37.32 -12.64
CA ASP A 983 26.65 -36.42 -11.99
C ASP A 983 26.05 -35.03 -11.80
N LEU A 984 25.22 -34.55 -12.75
CA LEU A 984 24.49 -33.30 -12.63
C LEU A 984 23.47 -33.34 -11.49
N PHE A 985 22.69 -34.43 -11.40
CA PHE A 985 21.73 -34.66 -10.32
C PHE A 985 22.39 -34.68 -8.94
N ARG A 986 23.49 -35.44 -8.81
CA ARG A 986 24.28 -35.51 -7.56
C ARG A 986 24.83 -34.15 -7.17
N TYR A 987 25.37 -33.39 -8.13
CA TYR A 987 25.85 -32.03 -7.89
C TYR A 987 24.72 -31.14 -7.37
N GLY A 988 23.54 -31.18 -8.00
CA GLY A 988 22.39 -30.37 -7.60
C GLY A 988 21.89 -30.69 -6.19
N ILE A 989 21.91 -31.96 -5.77
CA ILE A 989 21.58 -32.36 -4.39
C ILE A 989 22.63 -31.87 -3.40
N GLU A 990 23.91 -32.06 -3.72
CA GLU A 990 25.01 -31.72 -2.81
C GLU A 990 25.15 -30.20 -2.62
N LYS A 991 25.04 -29.44 -3.71
CA LYS A 991 25.28 -27.99 -3.71
C LYS A 991 23.99 -27.17 -3.59
N GLY A 992 22.82 -27.74 -3.88
CA GLY A 992 21.54 -27.03 -3.91
C GLY A 992 21.34 -26.10 -5.12
N TYR A 993 22.25 -26.15 -6.11
CA TYR A 993 22.17 -25.39 -7.36
C TYR A 993 22.93 -26.09 -8.49
N ILE A 994 22.67 -25.67 -9.72
CA ILE A 994 23.46 -26.00 -10.94
C ILE A 994 23.88 -24.70 -11.65
N LEU A 995 24.86 -24.78 -12.55
CA LEU A 995 25.41 -23.62 -13.25
C LEU A 995 24.87 -23.48 -14.67
N TYR A 996 24.63 -22.24 -15.08
CA TYR A 996 24.17 -21.88 -16.42
C TYR A 996 24.88 -20.61 -16.90
N GLN A 997 25.21 -20.56 -18.19
CA GLN A 997 25.76 -19.36 -18.83
C GLN A 997 24.62 -18.56 -19.48
N ASP A 998 24.22 -17.48 -18.83
CA ASP A 998 23.29 -16.52 -19.39
C ASP A 998 24.03 -15.56 -20.34
N LYS A 999 23.41 -15.21 -21.47
CA LYS A 999 24.01 -14.33 -22.48
C LYS A 999 24.23 -12.90 -21.99
N GLU A 1000 23.39 -12.43 -21.08
CA GLU A 1000 23.44 -11.06 -20.53
C GLU A 1000 24.09 -11.04 -19.14
N LYS A 1001 23.88 -12.09 -18.33
CA LYS A 1001 24.25 -12.10 -16.90
C LYS A 1001 25.53 -12.87 -16.57
N GLY A 1002 26.13 -13.55 -17.54
CA GLY A 1002 27.32 -14.37 -17.32
C GLY A 1002 27.00 -15.73 -16.67
N LEU A 1003 27.94 -16.27 -15.91
CA LEU A 1003 27.78 -17.55 -15.22
C LEU A 1003 26.93 -17.37 -13.95
N VAL A 1004 25.81 -18.07 -13.87
CA VAL A 1004 24.80 -17.93 -12.83
C VAL A 1004 24.41 -19.26 -12.19
N ARG A 1005 23.96 -19.20 -10.93
CA ARG A 1005 23.43 -20.31 -10.14
C ARG A 1005 21.92 -20.44 -10.33
N LEU A 1006 21.48 -21.62 -10.75
CA LEU A 1006 20.07 -22.02 -10.77
C LEU A 1006 19.80 -22.90 -9.55
N SER A 1007 19.08 -22.37 -8.55
CA SER A 1007 18.74 -23.14 -7.35
C SER A 1007 17.84 -24.34 -7.67
N VAL A 1008 18.22 -25.52 -7.18
CA VAL A 1008 17.46 -26.77 -7.32
C VAL A 1008 17.18 -27.37 -5.93
N GLU A 1009 15.99 -27.93 -5.74
CA GLU A 1009 15.58 -28.57 -4.48
C GLU A 1009 15.22 -30.04 -4.74
N TRP A 1010 16.14 -30.78 -5.36
CA TRP A 1010 15.94 -32.18 -5.66
C TRP A 1010 16.00 -33.02 -4.38
N ARG A 1011 15.06 -33.95 -4.24
CA ARG A 1011 14.97 -34.87 -3.10
C ARG A 1011 15.03 -36.31 -3.61
N VAL A 1012 15.61 -37.18 -2.79
CA VAL A 1012 15.88 -38.61 -3.06
C VAL A 1012 15.07 -39.44 -2.09
#